data_AF-A0A943G765-F1
#
_entry.id   AF-A0A943G765-F1
#
_cell.length_a   1.000
_cell.length_b   1.000
_cell.length_c   1.000
_cell.angle_alpha   90.00
_cell.angle_beta   90.00
_cell.angle_gamma   90.00
#
_symmetry.space_group_name_H-M   'P 1'
#
loop_
_entity.id
_entity.type
_entity.pdbx_description
1 polymer ?
#
loop_
_entity_poly.entity_id
_entity_poly.type
_entity_poly.pdbx_seq_one_letter_code
_entity_poly.pdbx_strand_id
1 'polypeptide(L)'
;MDKRLKQFKWNSSAALVYQIILVASGLILPRFYLLYYGTAVNGLISSITQFLALINLCDFGISAVVTSALYRPLSLCDSHQITRIFLYARHFFRRIGVVLCFYVAALLVIYPLFVSKVFGFWDVFFLLIVMSISQFAQYFVGLTYQLLLSADQRSYVQLSINGITLLCNTLFSMILMVCGCSIQVVKLFASLIYLFRPLLMYLYVRRHYRLSYHMSSGPESLPQKWNGVIQHVSYIVYENTDILLLTMCSTLENVSIYTVYTLATKSIRQIITAASTGVEALFGNMIAQKETLALRRAFLFYDWCIHTVATALFIAAGVLIVPFVMVYTKGVHDADYRVPLFAALITFAYFLNVIRNGMYVLIRAAGHYRQTQTAAMVEALLNLGLSLFLVFVWDLVGVAIGTIFSTLFFTLYQMHYLHKNIVSLPRRVFVRQILTDLLGAAIMFGVTCWIHIGTNGWGTWVWGAVAVTAICLILSLLMQLLFYPNQMHMLCQMVRHPRNKEFVEMQTAQQTKISVTNASGFLRETTTLAMGREMTNCLKDITEKETMQQHIKPQSSPKKDEQRITKQKSVAGETMAKGKTTPQKTAKKDPVQGKTFYTLQDVPLTVRMVITLIKSALYGQAVPLPDVAIDWNVVYHLAKRHQIFPLLYEGMYLCGMQSIVQERFLRPAAQCVSLDQAQNAALHTLCGAFAAAGVDYAVLKGARLKALYPKSEMRVMSDIDILIRVEQYDIIRPVMIRLGYTAGRETMHELPWYGAQQIHVELHKMLIPPNNEDYCTYWQDGWHFFSPSQNPMTPHEYVMKPEDELLYLLTHVAKHYRDGGIGIKHVVDLSLFLRAHPHLDVPYLTAELTRLGLHSFYQHVCAMLNLWFEEGTEDAVGVMITRRIIESGAYGTTASMNAAFATRLVAQTQSVTQARCKNLLNLMFLPYSSMQKRYPVLKKCPTLLPVFWIVRWVQTILFHPDAWRRVQKRQGSINAKKVNAYQDELQQVGLSFGGMAVPGQSNLSVNCDSASQINNERQTVDGEETSSC
;
A
#
# COMPACT_ATOMS: atom_id res chain seq x y z
N MET A 1 19.11 30.63 18.60
CA MET A 1 17.74 30.81 19.14
C MET A 1 17.00 31.96 18.45
N ASP A 2 17.65 33.11 18.27
CA ASP A 2 17.05 34.34 17.68
C ASP A 2 16.52 34.19 16.25
N LYS A 3 17.19 33.41 15.40
CA LYS A 3 16.71 33.14 14.03
C LYS A 3 15.36 32.41 14.02
N ARG A 4 15.17 31.40 14.88
CA ARG A 4 13.92 30.63 15.00
C ARG A 4 12.80 31.51 15.57
N LEU A 5 13.10 32.34 16.57
CA LEU A 5 12.13 33.29 17.13
C LEU A 5 11.69 34.33 16.08
N LYS A 6 12.64 34.84 15.27
CA LYS A 6 12.35 35.74 14.17
C LYS A 6 11.47 35.07 13.10
N GLN A 7 11.80 33.84 12.69
CA GLN A 7 10.99 33.06 11.73
C GLN A 7 9.57 32.77 12.26
N PHE A 8 9.43 32.42 13.53
CA PHE A 8 8.15 32.22 14.18
C PHE A 8 7.27 33.48 14.14
N LYS A 9 7.84 34.65 14.47
CA LYS A 9 7.14 35.94 14.38
C LYS A 9 6.68 36.23 12.95
N TRP A 10 7.57 36.12 11.95
CA TRP A 10 7.20 36.32 10.55
C TRP A 10 6.10 35.37 10.08
N ASN A 11 6.17 34.09 10.43
CA ASN A 11 5.13 33.12 10.09
C ASN A 11 3.78 33.49 10.70
N SER A 12 3.77 33.85 11.98
CA SER A 12 2.54 34.20 12.70
C SER A 12 1.92 35.48 12.13
N SER A 13 2.72 36.52 11.90
CA SER A 13 2.25 37.78 11.29
C SER A 13 1.75 37.57 9.86
N ALA A 14 2.49 36.83 9.03
CA ALA A 14 2.06 36.53 7.66
C ALA A 14 0.78 35.69 7.62
N ALA A 15 0.59 34.77 8.57
CA ALA A 15 -0.64 33.97 8.67
C ALA A 15 -1.85 34.85 9.00
N LEU A 16 -1.72 35.77 9.95
CA LEU A 16 -2.80 36.71 10.30
C LEU A 16 -3.15 37.63 9.12
N VAL A 17 -2.14 38.24 8.47
CA VAL A 17 -2.37 39.11 7.31
C VAL A 17 -3.02 38.33 6.17
N TYR A 18 -2.53 37.12 5.87
CA TYR A 18 -3.12 36.26 4.86
C TYR A 18 -4.58 35.90 5.19
N GLN A 19 -4.88 35.62 6.46
CA GLN A 19 -6.24 35.28 6.90
C GLN A 19 -7.20 36.45 6.70
N ILE A 20 -6.78 37.69 6.97
CA ILE A 20 -7.58 38.90 6.71
C ILE A 20 -7.85 39.04 5.21
N ILE A 21 -6.80 38.92 4.38
CA ILE A 21 -6.92 38.98 2.92
C ILE A 21 -7.87 37.90 2.40
N LEU A 22 -7.78 36.68 2.95
CA LEU A 22 -8.59 35.54 2.57
C LEU A 22 -10.07 35.78 2.86
N VAL A 23 -10.40 36.23 4.09
CA VAL A 23 -11.79 36.52 4.49
C VAL A 23 -12.35 37.68 3.67
N ALA A 24 -11.59 38.78 3.50
CA ALA A 24 -12.03 39.94 2.71
C ALA A 24 -12.30 39.56 1.25
N SER A 25 -11.35 38.86 0.61
CA SER A 25 -11.53 38.40 -0.78
C SER A 25 -12.65 37.39 -0.92
N GLY A 26 -12.82 36.51 0.08
CA GLY A 26 -13.90 35.53 0.15
C GLY A 26 -15.28 36.15 0.31
N LEU A 27 -15.38 37.36 0.88
CA LEU A 27 -16.63 38.14 0.95
C LEU A 27 -16.86 39.00 -0.30
N ILE A 28 -15.81 39.51 -0.93
CA ILE A 28 -15.95 40.41 -2.09
C ILE A 28 -16.30 39.63 -3.36
N LEU A 29 -15.53 38.59 -3.71
CA LEU A 29 -15.67 37.92 -5.00
C LEU A 29 -17.05 37.25 -5.20
N PRO A 30 -17.59 36.46 -4.26
CA PRO A 30 -18.91 35.86 -4.43
C PRO A 30 -20.02 36.90 -4.59
N ARG A 31 -19.97 38.03 -3.89
CA ARG A 31 -20.93 39.13 -4.06
C ARG A 31 -20.93 39.65 -5.50
N PHE A 32 -19.75 39.86 -6.08
CA PHE A 32 -19.66 40.29 -7.48
C PHE A 32 -20.17 39.20 -8.44
N TYR A 33 -19.88 37.92 -8.18
CA TYR A 33 -20.45 36.83 -8.99
C TYR A 33 -21.98 36.85 -8.97
N LEU A 34 -22.59 37.07 -7.81
CA LEU A 34 -24.04 37.19 -7.69
C LEU A 34 -24.60 38.40 -8.45
N LEU A 35 -23.97 39.57 -8.32
CA LEU A 35 -24.46 40.81 -8.94
C LEU A 35 -24.35 40.81 -10.47
N TYR A 36 -23.25 40.27 -11.02
CA TYR A 36 -22.96 40.35 -12.46
C TYR A 36 -23.37 39.10 -13.25
N TYR A 37 -23.41 37.92 -12.62
CA TYR A 37 -23.70 36.65 -13.30
C TYR A 37 -24.85 35.84 -12.68
N GLY A 38 -25.37 36.25 -11.53
CA GLY A 38 -26.48 35.59 -10.87
C GLY A 38 -26.10 34.41 -9.96
N THR A 39 -27.12 33.90 -9.29
CA THR A 39 -27.08 32.86 -8.27
C THR A 39 -26.58 31.53 -8.84
N ALA A 40 -27.11 31.09 -9.99
CA ALA A 40 -26.75 29.80 -10.58
C ALA A 40 -25.26 29.73 -10.97
N VAL A 41 -24.68 30.83 -11.47
CA VAL A 41 -23.25 30.89 -11.84
C VAL A 41 -22.36 30.86 -10.58
N ASN A 42 -22.73 31.56 -9.51
CA ASN A 42 -22.01 31.46 -8.24
C ASN A 42 -22.05 30.03 -7.66
N GLY A 43 -23.21 29.37 -7.77
CA GLY A 43 -23.38 27.95 -7.45
C GLY A 43 -22.47 27.04 -8.27
N LEU A 44 -22.43 27.25 -9.59
CA LEU A 44 -21.57 26.51 -10.52
C LEU A 44 -20.08 26.63 -10.15
N ILE A 45 -19.59 27.85 -9.92
CA ILE A 45 -18.19 28.10 -9.53
C ILE A 45 -17.83 27.41 -8.21
N SER A 46 -18.73 27.52 -7.23
CA SER A 46 -18.55 26.90 -5.91
C SER A 46 -18.50 25.38 -6.02
N SER A 47 -19.41 24.82 -6.80
CA SER A 47 -19.48 23.39 -7.11
C SER A 47 -18.21 22.88 -7.81
N ILE A 48 -17.78 23.52 -8.91
CA ILE A 48 -16.55 23.13 -9.63
C ILE A 48 -15.34 23.17 -8.70
N THR A 49 -15.23 24.20 -7.85
CA THR A 49 -14.14 24.31 -6.87
C THR A 49 -14.16 23.15 -5.89
N GLN A 50 -15.34 22.73 -5.42
CA GLN A 50 -15.48 21.58 -4.53
C GLN A 50 -15.10 20.26 -5.22
N PHE A 51 -15.57 20.02 -6.44
CA PHE A 51 -15.18 18.85 -7.21
C PHE A 51 -13.67 18.82 -7.47
N LEU A 52 -13.04 19.95 -7.78
CA LEU A 52 -11.58 20.02 -7.93
C LEU A 52 -10.84 19.79 -6.60
N ALA A 53 -11.43 20.14 -5.45
CA ALA A 53 -10.83 19.91 -4.15
C ALA A 53 -10.78 18.42 -3.74
N LEU A 54 -11.62 17.55 -4.33
CA LEU A 54 -11.60 16.11 -4.07
C LEU A 54 -10.27 15.43 -4.41
N ILE A 55 -9.44 16.01 -5.29
CA ILE A 55 -8.11 15.47 -5.57
C ILE A 55 -7.21 15.42 -4.32
N ASN A 56 -7.50 16.26 -3.31
CA ASN A 56 -6.81 16.20 -2.03
C ASN A 56 -6.94 14.81 -1.37
N LEU A 57 -8.00 14.04 -1.68
CA LEU A 57 -8.15 12.65 -1.24
C LEU A 57 -6.96 11.78 -1.67
N CYS A 58 -6.43 12.04 -2.88
CA CYS A 58 -5.30 11.29 -3.45
C CYS A 58 -3.95 11.64 -2.82
N ASP A 59 -3.86 12.69 -1.99
CA ASP A 59 -2.69 12.99 -1.15
C ASP A 59 -2.46 11.84 -0.13
N PHE A 60 -3.54 11.23 0.37
CA PHE A 60 -3.49 10.22 1.43
C PHE A 60 -2.69 10.67 2.67
N GLY A 61 -2.62 11.97 2.93
CA GLY A 61 -1.86 12.54 4.04
C GLY A 61 -0.33 12.48 3.87
N ILE A 62 0.18 12.19 2.66
CA ILE A 62 1.62 12.17 2.40
C ILE A 62 2.25 13.53 2.71
N SER A 63 1.50 14.63 2.53
CA SER A 63 1.97 15.99 2.79
C SER A 63 2.50 16.12 4.22
N ALA A 64 1.76 15.63 5.21
CA ALA A 64 2.17 15.65 6.61
C ALA A 64 3.40 14.76 6.87
N VAL A 65 3.47 13.59 6.21
CA VAL A 65 4.60 12.65 6.32
C VAL A 65 5.88 13.23 5.71
N VAL A 66 5.79 13.92 4.57
CA VAL A 66 6.92 14.59 3.93
C VAL A 66 7.41 15.74 4.82
N THR A 67 6.51 16.57 5.33
CA THR A 67 6.88 17.67 6.23
C THR A 67 7.54 17.16 7.50
N SER A 68 7.03 16.10 8.13
CA SER A 68 7.63 15.54 9.35
C SER A 68 8.99 14.90 9.10
N ALA A 69 9.14 14.19 7.97
CA ALA A 69 10.41 13.59 7.56
C ALA A 69 11.50 14.64 7.26
N LEU A 70 11.10 15.85 6.85
CA LEU A 70 12.03 16.96 6.57
C LEU A 70 12.55 17.65 7.83
N TYR A 71 11.84 17.60 8.97
CA TYR A 71 12.25 18.35 10.18
C TYR A 71 13.66 18.01 10.68
N ARG A 72 13.99 16.72 10.79
CA ARG A 72 15.31 16.27 11.27
C ARG A 72 16.43 16.63 10.28
N PRO A 73 16.36 16.30 8.97
CA PRO A 73 17.36 16.70 7.99
C PRO A 73 17.57 18.21 7.88
N LEU A 74 16.49 19.02 7.97
CA LEU A 74 16.59 20.48 7.98
C LEU A 74 17.30 21.00 9.23
N SER A 75 17.01 20.44 10.41
CA SER A 75 17.70 20.82 11.64
C SER A 75 19.18 20.45 11.63
N LEU A 76 19.56 19.39 10.92
CA LEU A 76 20.95 18.93 10.79
C LEU A 76 21.66 19.51 9.57
N CYS A 77 20.98 20.33 8.75
CA CYS A 77 21.49 20.88 7.49
C CYS A 77 21.99 19.79 6.50
N ASP A 78 21.42 18.58 6.54
CA ASP A 78 21.80 17.47 5.68
C ASP A 78 21.18 17.65 4.28
N SER A 79 21.92 18.32 3.40
CA SER A 79 21.48 18.64 2.04
C SER A 79 21.22 17.39 1.19
N HIS A 80 21.89 16.28 1.47
CA HIS A 80 21.70 15.02 0.76
C HIS A 80 20.35 14.39 1.12
N GLN A 81 20.05 14.27 2.42
CA GLN A 81 18.76 13.73 2.87
C GLN A 81 17.59 14.65 2.51
N ILE A 82 17.75 15.97 2.62
CA ILE A 82 16.72 16.93 2.16
C ILE A 82 16.42 16.72 0.68
N THR A 83 17.46 16.62 -0.15
CA THR A 83 17.31 16.40 -1.60
C THR A 83 16.61 15.07 -1.89
N ARG A 84 16.99 13.99 -1.19
CA ARG A 84 16.38 12.67 -1.35
C ARG A 84 14.88 12.69 -1.02
N ILE A 85 14.50 13.26 0.11
CA ILE A 85 13.08 13.38 0.51
C ILE A 85 12.31 14.29 -0.45
N PHE A 86 12.92 15.40 -0.87
CA PHE A 86 12.34 16.32 -1.83
C PHE A 86 12.09 15.65 -3.18
N LEU A 87 13.05 14.88 -3.72
CA LEU A 87 12.89 14.16 -4.99
C LEU A 87 11.84 13.04 -4.89
N TYR A 88 11.78 12.33 -3.75
CA TYR A 88 10.72 11.36 -3.48
C TYR A 88 9.34 12.02 -3.50
N ALA A 89 9.16 13.11 -2.75
CA ALA A 89 7.91 13.86 -2.70
C ALA A 89 7.52 14.40 -4.08
N ARG A 90 8.47 14.98 -4.83
CA ARG A 90 8.25 15.46 -6.19
C ARG A 90 7.76 14.35 -7.12
N HIS A 91 8.38 13.17 -7.05
CA HIS A 91 7.97 12.03 -7.86
C HIS A 91 6.56 11.55 -7.49
N PHE A 92 6.25 11.51 -6.21
CA PHE A 92 4.92 11.13 -5.70
C PHE A 92 3.83 12.11 -6.14
N PHE A 93 4.00 13.42 -5.91
CA PHE A 93 3.00 14.42 -6.29
C PHE A 93 2.85 14.57 -7.81
N ARG A 94 3.90 14.33 -8.61
CA ARG A 94 3.76 14.24 -10.07
C ARG A 94 2.89 13.06 -10.50
N ARG A 95 2.93 11.91 -9.79
CA ARG A 95 1.99 10.80 -10.04
C ARG A 95 0.56 11.19 -9.69
N ILE A 96 0.35 11.89 -8.57
CA ILE A 96 -0.98 12.45 -8.25
C ILE A 96 -1.42 13.45 -9.32
N GLY A 97 -0.52 14.27 -9.85
CA GLY A 97 -0.81 15.17 -10.97
C GLY A 97 -1.29 14.43 -12.22
N VAL A 98 -0.72 13.25 -12.53
CA VAL A 98 -1.22 12.39 -13.62
C VAL A 98 -2.60 11.81 -13.28
N VAL A 99 -2.84 11.39 -12.04
CA VAL A 99 -4.18 10.95 -11.58
C VAL A 99 -5.19 12.09 -11.70
N LEU A 100 -4.80 13.32 -11.37
CA LEU A 100 -5.61 14.53 -11.54
C LEU A 100 -5.97 14.74 -13.02
N CYS A 101 -5.07 14.46 -13.97
CA CYS A 101 -5.40 14.58 -15.41
C CYS A 101 -6.54 13.64 -15.80
N PHE A 102 -6.49 12.37 -15.36
CA PHE A 102 -7.58 11.42 -15.62
C PHE A 102 -8.86 11.79 -14.88
N TYR A 103 -8.75 12.26 -13.64
CA TYR A 103 -9.89 12.73 -12.85
C TYR A 103 -10.60 13.91 -13.51
N VAL A 104 -9.85 14.94 -13.94
CA VAL A 104 -10.40 16.11 -14.63
C VAL A 104 -10.98 15.70 -15.98
N ALA A 105 -10.35 14.78 -16.73
CA ALA A 105 -10.90 14.26 -17.99
C ALA A 105 -12.24 13.56 -17.77
N ALA A 106 -12.39 12.77 -16.69
CA ALA A 106 -13.67 12.19 -16.32
C ALA A 106 -14.68 13.26 -15.89
N LEU A 107 -14.26 14.25 -15.12
CA LEU A 107 -15.10 15.36 -14.67
C LEU A 107 -15.64 16.18 -15.86
N LEU A 108 -14.84 16.40 -16.90
CA LEU A 108 -15.25 17.11 -18.12
C LEU A 108 -16.39 16.41 -18.88
N VAL A 109 -16.56 15.10 -18.69
CA VAL A 109 -17.66 14.34 -19.30
C VAL A 109 -18.83 14.21 -18.33
N ILE A 110 -18.55 13.85 -17.07
CA ILE A 110 -19.57 13.52 -16.08
C ILE A 110 -20.25 14.77 -15.53
N TYR A 111 -19.49 15.82 -15.21
CA TYR A 111 -20.02 17.00 -14.52
C TYR A 111 -21.05 17.78 -15.36
N PRO A 112 -20.82 18.04 -16.68
CA PRO A 112 -21.82 18.70 -17.51
C PRO A 112 -23.17 17.96 -17.55
N LEU A 113 -23.21 16.64 -17.34
CA LEU A 113 -24.48 15.90 -17.32
C LEU A 113 -25.41 16.36 -16.19
N PHE A 114 -24.86 16.70 -15.02
CA PHE A 114 -25.65 17.15 -13.87
C PHE A 114 -26.18 18.58 -14.03
N VAL A 115 -25.46 19.44 -14.74
CA VAL A 115 -25.77 20.88 -14.85
C VAL A 115 -26.33 21.30 -16.23
N SER A 116 -26.43 20.36 -17.16
CA SER A 116 -26.90 20.56 -18.55
C SER A 116 -28.29 21.20 -18.67
N LYS A 117 -29.12 21.12 -17.63
CA LYS A 117 -30.44 21.77 -17.59
C LYS A 117 -30.38 23.28 -17.51
N VAL A 118 -29.29 23.84 -17.00
CA VAL A 118 -29.12 25.29 -16.74
C VAL A 118 -28.02 25.88 -17.61
N PHE A 119 -26.95 25.13 -17.88
CA PHE A 119 -25.78 25.62 -18.60
C PHE A 119 -25.45 24.78 -19.83
N GLY A 120 -24.99 25.45 -20.89
CA GLY A 120 -24.48 24.79 -22.09
C GLY A 120 -23.24 23.95 -21.79
N PHE A 121 -23.10 22.81 -22.48
CA PHE A 121 -21.97 21.90 -22.30
C PHE A 121 -20.62 22.63 -22.43
N TRP A 122 -20.45 23.46 -23.46
CA TRP A 122 -19.20 24.16 -23.74
C TRP A 122 -18.85 25.20 -22.67
N ASP A 123 -19.84 25.90 -22.11
CA ASP A 123 -19.62 26.89 -21.05
C ASP A 123 -19.03 26.23 -19.80
N VAL A 124 -19.63 25.11 -19.40
CA VAL A 124 -19.18 24.32 -18.25
C VAL A 124 -17.82 23.68 -18.53
N PHE A 125 -17.64 23.12 -19.73
CA PHE A 125 -16.40 22.49 -20.17
C PHE A 125 -15.21 23.47 -20.11
N PHE A 126 -15.33 24.65 -20.71
CA PHE A 126 -14.27 25.66 -20.70
C PHE A 126 -14.00 26.19 -19.28
N LEU A 127 -15.06 26.46 -18.50
CA LEU A 127 -14.93 26.94 -17.13
C LEU A 127 -14.16 25.94 -16.26
N LEU A 128 -14.45 24.64 -16.38
CA LEU A 128 -13.80 23.56 -15.65
C LEU A 128 -12.32 23.42 -16.04
N ILE A 129 -12.00 23.42 -17.35
CA ILE A 129 -10.60 23.40 -17.81
C ILE A 129 -9.84 24.57 -17.21
N VAL A 130 -10.36 25.79 -17.37
CA VAL A 130 -9.72 27.00 -16.89
C VAL A 130 -9.42 26.93 -15.39
N MET A 131 -10.41 26.56 -14.58
CA MET A 131 -10.24 26.44 -13.13
C MET A 131 -9.25 25.34 -12.73
N SER A 132 -9.11 24.28 -13.52
CA SER A 132 -8.20 23.15 -13.25
C SER A 132 -6.71 23.45 -13.53
N ILE A 133 -6.38 24.41 -14.41
CA ILE A 133 -4.99 24.71 -14.83
C ILE A 133 -4.10 25.06 -13.63
N SER A 134 -4.59 25.91 -12.73
CA SER A 134 -3.84 26.31 -11.54
C SER A 134 -3.59 25.13 -10.59
N GLN A 135 -4.54 24.19 -10.51
CA GLN A 135 -4.42 22.97 -9.70
C GLN A 135 -3.37 22.02 -10.26
N PHE A 136 -3.30 21.85 -11.59
CA PHE A 136 -2.23 21.08 -12.24
C PHE A 136 -0.85 21.64 -11.90
N ALA A 137 -0.67 22.95 -12.02
CA ALA A 137 0.60 23.59 -11.71
C ALA A 137 0.97 23.43 -10.22
N GLN A 138 -0.02 23.48 -9.33
CA GLN A 138 0.19 23.23 -7.91
C GLN A 138 0.67 21.79 -7.65
N TYR A 139 0.05 20.77 -8.23
CA TYR A 139 0.44 19.38 -8.01
C TYR A 139 1.75 18.97 -8.71
N PHE A 140 1.96 19.40 -9.96
CA PHE A 140 3.18 19.04 -10.70
C PHE A 140 4.42 19.78 -10.19
N VAL A 141 4.25 20.96 -9.59
CA VAL A 141 5.35 21.85 -9.20
C VAL A 141 5.19 22.34 -7.75
N GLY A 142 4.16 23.14 -7.47
CA GLY A 142 4.07 23.96 -6.25
C GLY A 142 4.11 23.20 -4.92
N LEU A 143 3.39 22.09 -4.82
CA LEU A 143 3.09 21.43 -3.56
C LEU A 143 4.36 20.89 -2.87
N THR A 144 5.33 20.38 -3.64
CA THR A 144 6.61 19.92 -3.06
C THR A 144 7.42 21.09 -2.46
N TYR A 145 7.43 22.26 -3.12
CA TYR A 145 8.09 23.46 -2.61
C TYR A 145 7.39 24.01 -1.37
N GLN A 146 6.05 23.96 -1.36
CA GLN A 146 5.22 24.38 -0.24
C GLN A 146 5.56 23.57 1.03
N LEU A 147 5.69 22.25 0.90
CA LEU A 147 6.03 21.37 2.02
C LEU A 147 7.44 21.62 2.56
N LEU A 148 8.42 21.88 1.68
CA LEU A 148 9.78 22.21 2.09
C LEU A 148 9.84 23.53 2.88
N LEU A 149 9.17 24.58 2.37
CA LEU A 149 9.10 25.89 3.05
C LEU A 149 8.37 25.80 4.40
N SER A 150 7.30 25.00 4.46
CA SER A 150 6.57 24.74 5.70
C SER A 150 7.44 24.02 6.74
N ALA A 151 8.21 23.02 6.30
CA ALA A 151 9.11 22.26 7.17
C ALA A 151 10.27 23.11 7.71
N ASP A 152 10.79 24.06 6.92
CA ASP A 152 11.90 24.97 7.31
C ASP A 152 11.42 26.23 8.08
N GLN A 153 10.17 26.24 8.54
CA GLN A 153 9.56 27.41 9.22
C GLN A 153 9.64 28.70 8.40
N ARG A 154 9.55 28.59 7.06
CA ARG A 154 9.46 29.73 6.13
C ARG A 154 8.09 29.86 5.51
N SER A 155 7.05 29.46 6.24
CA SER A 155 5.67 29.54 5.80
C SER A 155 5.24 30.96 5.43
N TYR A 156 5.87 32.00 5.98
CA TYR A 156 5.59 33.38 5.58
C TYR A 156 5.78 33.61 4.08
N VAL A 157 6.73 32.92 3.41
CA VAL A 157 6.97 33.08 1.96
C VAL A 157 5.77 32.58 1.16
N GLN A 158 5.26 31.38 1.45
CA GLN A 158 4.08 30.84 0.79
C GLN A 158 2.83 31.68 1.09
N LEU A 159 2.67 32.14 2.33
CA LEU A 159 1.51 32.93 2.77
C LEU A 159 1.50 34.31 2.08
N SER A 160 2.66 34.98 1.98
CA SER A 160 2.78 36.24 1.26
C SER A 160 2.49 36.10 -0.24
N ILE A 161 3.05 35.07 -0.90
CA ILE A 161 2.76 34.81 -2.33
C ILE A 161 1.26 34.53 -2.54
N ASN A 162 0.65 33.71 -1.68
CA ASN A 162 -0.78 33.40 -1.77
C ASN A 162 -1.66 34.63 -1.51
N GLY A 163 -1.28 35.49 -0.55
CA GLY A 163 -1.98 36.73 -0.23
C GLY A 163 -1.91 37.74 -1.37
N ILE A 164 -0.73 38.00 -1.93
CA ILE A 164 -0.53 38.93 -3.05
C ILE A 164 -1.32 38.46 -4.27
N THR A 165 -1.17 37.19 -4.66
CA THR A 165 -1.91 36.65 -5.82
C THR A 165 -3.42 36.61 -5.59
N LEU A 166 -3.89 36.43 -4.36
CA LEU A 166 -5.31 36.51 -4.02
C LEU A 166 -5.83 37.95 -4.15
N LEU A 167 -5.11 38.95 -3.63
CA LEU A 167 -5.46 40.36 -3.80
C LEU A 167 -5.49 40.76 -5.28
N CYS A 168 -4.46 40.40 -6.05
CA CYS A 168 -4.43 40.62 -7.48
C CYS A 168 -5.64 39.98 -8.16
N ASN A 169 -5.93 38.70 -7.87
CA ASN A 169 -7.10 38.03 -8.43
C ASN A 169 -8.40 38.77 -8.11
N THR A 170 -8.60 39.17 -6.85
CA THR A 170 -9.78 39.91 -6.41
C THR A 170 -9.94 41.21 -7.19
N LEU A 171 -8.86 42.01 -7.29
CA LEU A 171 -8.87 43.28 -8.02
C LEU A 171 -9.15 43.09 -9.52
N PHE A 172 -8.38 42.25 -10.19
CA PHE A 172 -8.54 42.03 -11.64
C PHE A 172 -9.89 41.42 -11.98
N SER A 173 -10.36 40.46 -11.18
CA SER A 173 -11.69 39.87 -11.39
C SER A 173 -12.79 40.92 -11.25
N MET A 174 -12.73 41.79 -10.23
CA MET A 174 -13.71 42.89 -10.09
C MET A 174 -13.72 43.81 -11.30
N ILE A 175 -12.54 44.24 -11.77
CA ILE A 175 -12.43 45.11 -12.95
C ILE A 175 -13.04 44.43 -14.17
N LEU A 176 -12.69 43.16 -14.44
CA LEU A 176 -13.21 42.43 -15.60
C LEU A 176 -14.73 42.22 -15.54
N MET A 177 -15.29 41.96 -14.35
CA MET A 177 -16.74 41.84 -14.16
C MET A 177 -17.46 43.16 -14.43
N VAL A 178 -16.92 44.28 -13.92
CA VAL A 178 -17.45 45.64 -14.19
C VAL A 178 -17.38 45.98 -15.68
N CYS A 179 -16.32 45.54 -16.38
CA CYS A 179 -16.18 45.68 -17.84
C CYS A 179 -17.12 44.76 -18.64
N GLY A 180 -17.99 43.97 -18.00
CA GLY A 180 -18.95 43.10 -18.68
C GLY A 180 -18.32 41.86 -19.34
N CYS A 181 -17.11 41.46 -18.94
CA CYS A 181 -16.49 40.25 -19.46
C CYS A 181 -17.27 39.00 -19.01
N SER A 182 -17.20 37.92 -19.79
CA SER A 182 -17.82 36.65 -19.41
C SER A 182 -17.10 36.00 -18.22
N ILE A 183 -17.81 35.15 -17.47
CA ILE A 183 -17.24 34.47 -16.31
C ILE A 183 -16.03 33.59 -16.67
N GLN A 184 -16.03 33.00 -17.87
CA GLN A 184 -14.93 32.18 -18.37
C GLN A 184 -13.65 33.02 -18.51
N VAL A 185 -13.76 34.25 -19.03
CA VAL A 185 -12.63 35.18 -19.15
C VAL A 185 -12.13 35.60 -17.76
N VAL A 186 -13.04 35.94 -16.84
CA VAL A 186 -12.68 36.29 -15.46
C VAL A 186 -11.90 35.15 -14.79
N LYS A 187 -12.39 33.92 -14.90
CA LYS A 187 -11.70 32.75 -14.33
C LYS A 187 -10.40 32.39 -15.06
N LEU A 188 -10.27 32.73 -16.34
CA LEU A 188 -9.03 32.55 -17.09
C LEU A 188 -7.92 33.43 -16.52
N PHE A 189 -8.19 34.73 -16.37
CA PHE A 189 -7.24 35.66 -15.73
C PHE A 189 -6.94 35.26 -14.28
N ALA A 190 -7.95 34.85 -13.51
CA ALA A 190 -7.74 34.31 -12.16
C ALA A 190 -6.75 33.14 -12.15
N SER A 191 -6.91 32.20 -13.07
CA SER A 191 -6.08 31.00 -13.17
C SER A 191 -4.66 31.31 -13.62
N LEU A 192 -4.48 32.28 -14.53
CA LEU A 192 -3.17 32.80 -14.93
C LEU A 192 -2.44 33.47 -13.75
N ILE A 193 -3.15 34.27 -12.94
CA ILE A 193 -2.59 34.88 -11.72
C ILE A 193 -2.13 33.79 -10.74
N TYR A 194 -2.94 32.73 -10.56
CA TYR A 194 -2.58 31.64 -9.66
C TYR A 194 -1.46 30.74 -10.19
N LEU A 195 -1.18 30.74 -11.49
CA LEU A 195 -0.02 30.05 -12.07
C LEU A 195 1.32 30.61 -11.57
N PHE A 196 1.35 31.88 -11.15
CA PHE A 196 2.55 32.48 -10.56
C PHE A 196 2.90 31.89 -9.19
N ARG A 197 1.94 31.34 -8.43
CA ARG A 197 2.21 30.78 -7.09
C ARG A 197 3.30 29.69 -7.11
N PRO A 198 3.16 28.57 -7.84
CA PRO A 198 4.17 27.53 -7.89
C PRO A 198 5.49 28.03 -8.51
N LEU A 199 5.42 28.94 -9.49
CA LEU A 199 6.61 29.53 -10.13
C LEU A 199 7.45 30.36 -9.15
N LEU A 200 6.83 31.26 -8.39
CA LEU A 200 7.50 32.10 -7.40
C LEU A 200 8.10 31.26 -6.26
N MET A 201 7.39 30.22 -5.82
CA MET A 201 7.92 29.26 -4.83
C MET A 201 9.13 28.51 -5.37
N TYR A 202 9.09 28.06 -6.63
CA TYR A 202 10.22 27.41 -7.29
C TYR A 202 11.45 28.32 -7.36
N LEU A 203 11.28 29.57 -7.80
CA LEU A 203 12.37 30.55 -7.89
C LEU A 203 12.99 30.83 -6.52
N TYR A 204 12.17 31.00 -5.49
CA TYR A 204 12.64 31.21 -4.12
C TYR A 204 13.44 30.00 -3.61
N VAL A 205 12.92 28.78 -3.78
CA VAL A 205 13.60 27.57 -3.29
C VAL A 205 14.91 27.34 -4.04
N ARG A 206 14.95 27.55 -5.36
CA ARG A 206 16.18 27.41 -6.15
C ARG A 206 17.28 28.37 -5.69
N ARG A 207 16.92 29.56 -5.21
CA ARG A 207 17.87 30.56 -4.70
C ARG A 207 18.35 30.26 -3.28
N HIS A 208 17.50 29.68 -2.43
CA HIS A 208 17.78 29.49 -1.00
C HIS A 208 18.22 28.07 -0.60
N TYR A 209 18.02 27.06 -1.45
CA TYR A 209 18.36 25.65 -1.16
C TYR A 209 19.25 25.06 -2.25
N ARG A 210 20.30 24.34 -1.84
CA ARG A 210 21.20 23.62 -2.74
C ARG A 210 20.69 22.18 -2.96
N LEU A 211 19.71 22.03 -3.85
CA LEU A 211 19.13 20.73 -4.20
C LEU A 211 19.86 20.11 -5.40
N SER A 212 20.38 18.88 -5.26
CA SER A 212 21.04 18.16 -6.36
C SER A 212 20.05 17.22 -7.09
N TYR A 213 19.61 17.63 -8.27
CA TYR A 213 18.59 16.91 -9.05
C TYR A 213 19.10 15.65 -9.78
N HIS A 214 20.41 15.37 -9.73
CA HIS A 214 21.05 14.26 -10.46
C HIS A 214 21.13 12.95 -9.66
N MET A 215 20.74 12.97 -8.38
CA MET A 215 20.66 11.74 -7.59
C MET A 215 19.53 10.84 -8.10
N SER A 216 19.81 9.54 -8.26
CA SER A 216 18.76 8.56 -8.50
C SER A 216 17.85 8.51 -7.27
N SER A 217 16.54 8.47 -7.52
CA SER A 217 15.56 8.22 -6.45
C SER A 217 15.72 6.78 -5.97
N GLY A 218 16.63 6.57 -5.01
CA GLY A 218 16.80 5.29 -4.34
C GLY A 218 15.50 4.90 -3.64
N PRO A 219 15.10 3.61 -3.67
CA PRO A 219 13.90 3.15 -3.00
C PRO A 219 14.18 3.03 -1.50
N GLU A 220 14.15 4.15 -0.79
CA GLU A 220 14.02 4.16 0.66
C GLU A 220 12.76 4.94 0.99
N SER A 221 11.68 4.19 1.03
CA SER A 221 10.35 4.65 1.39
C SER A 221 10.36 5.38 2.74
N LEU A 222 9.67 6.52 2.85
CA LEU A 222 9.57 7.27 4.11
C LEU A 222 9.11 6.36 5.28
N PRO A 223 9.77 6.39 6.45
CA PRO A 223 9.60 5.39 7.51
C PRO A 223 8.31 5.46 8.35
N GLN A 224 7.33 6.30 8.03
CA GLN A 224 6.03 6.35 8.72
C GLN A 224 4.91 6.48 7.70
N LYS A 225 4.31 5.36 7.30
CA LYS A 225 3.60 5.32 6.01
C LYS A 225 2.09 5.48 6.05
N TRP A 226 1.38 5.08 7.11
CA TRP A 226 -0.09 4.92 7.00
C TRP A 226 -0.92 5.14 8.27
N ASN A 227 -0.31 5.54 9.39
CA ASN A 227 -1.09 5.80 10.62
C ASN A 227 -1.90 7.10 10.44
N GLY A 228 -3.23 6.99 10.39
CA GLY A 228 -4.11 8.15 10.24
C GLY A 228 -4.50 8.50 8.81
N VAL A 229 -4.14 7.70 7.80
CA VAL A 229 -4.57 7.97 6.41
C VAL A 229 -6.08 7.83 6.25
N ILE A 230 -6.68 6.81 6.87
CA ILE A 230 -8.14 6.65 6.89
C ILE A 230 -8.79 7.88 7.54
N GLN A 231 -8.18 8.41 8.60
CA GLN A 231 -8.67 9.61 9.26
C GLN A 231 -8.58 10.85 8.36
N HIS A 232 -7.47 11.02 7.63
CA HIS A 232 -7.33 12.10 6.65
C HIS A 232 -8.36 12.00 5.51
N VAL A 233 -8.53 10.79 4.95
CA VAL A 233 -9.55 10.50 3.95
C VAL A 233 -10.95 10.82 4.47
N SER A 234 -11.27 10.37 5.68
CA SER A 234 -12.58 10.60 6.31
C SER A 234 -12.84 12.09 6.52
N TYR A 235 -11.84 12.84 6.97
CA TYR A 235 -11.93 14.29 7.11
C TYR A 235 -12.17 14.99 5.77
N ILE A 236 -11.49 14.57 4.70
CA ILE A 236 -11.72 15.13 3.36
C ILE A 236 -13.14 14.83 2.89
N VAL A 237 -13.63 13.59 3.06
CA VAL A 237 -15.01 13.26 2.70
C VAL A 237 -15.99 14.14 3.49
N TYR A 238 -15.84 14.25 4.81
CA TYR A 238 -16.68 15.11 5.65
C TYR A 238 -16.68 16.57 5.18
N GLU A 239 -15.53 17.18 4.90
CA GLU A 239 -15.45 18.60 4.51
C GLU A 239 -16.00 18.89 3.10
N ASN A 240 -16.10 17.88 2.22
CA ASN A 240 -16.48 18.08 0.81
C ASN A 240 -17.89 17.60 0.46
N THR A 241 -18.54 16.80 1.32
CA THR A 241 -19.80 16.09 1.02
C THR A 241 -20.96 17.02 0.67
N ASP A 242 -21.19 18.08 1.45
CA ASP A 242 -22.42 18.87 1.38
C ASP A 242 -22.64 19.51 0.00
N ILE A 243 -21.63 20.20 -0.56
CA ILE A 243 -21.73 20.87 -1.86
C ILE A 243 -21.79 19.84 -3.02
N LEU A 244 -21.11 18.69 -2.88
CA LEU A 244 -21.19 17.60 -3.86
C LEU A 244 -22.62 17.06 -3.97
N LEU A 245 -23.23 16.74 -2.83
CA LEU A 245 -24.59 16.24 -2.77
C LEU A 245 -25.59 17.26 -3.28
N LEU A 246 -25.47 18.53 -2.88
CA LEU A 246 -26.35 19.59 -3.38
C LEU A 246 -26.23 19.78 -4.89
N THR A 247 -25.03 19.67 -5.46
CA THR A 247 -24.85 19.77 -6.91
C THR A 247 -25.52 18.61 -7.65
N MET A 248 -25.38 17.38 -7.14
CA MET A 248 -25.86 16.18 -7.83
C MET A 248 -27.34 15.90 -7.61
N CYS A 249 -27.89 16.29 -6.45
CA CYS A 249 -29.22 15.89 -5.99
C CYS A 249 -30.19 17.07 -5.79
N SER A 250 -29.72 18.32 -5.88
CA SER A 250 -30.53 19.53 -5.71
C SER A 250 -30.17 20.57 -6.80
N THR A 251 -30.27 21.87 -6.53
CA THR A 251 -30.05 22.94 -7.52
C THR A 251 -28.75 23.72 -7.28
N LEU A 252 -28.20 24.32 -8.34
CA LEU A 252 -27.06 25.24 -8.23
C LEU A 252 -27.42 26.51 -7.42
N GLU A 253 -28.69 26.89 -7.38
CA GLU A 253 -29.18 27.94 -6.49
C GLU A 253 -29.03 27.55 -5.03
N ASN A 254 -29.44 26.34 -4.65
CA ASN A 254 -29.24 25.80 -3.30
C ASN A 254 -27.76 25.69 -2.94
N VAL A 255 -26.88 25.35 -3.90
CA VAL A 255 -25.42 25.41 -3.70
C VAL A 255 -24.96 26.84 -3.39
N SER A 256 -25.46 27.84 -4.12
CA SER A 256 -25.14 29.26 -3.91
C SER A 256 -25.64 29.78 -2.56
N ILE A 257 -26.86 29.43 -2.16
CA ILE A 257 -27.42 29.77 -0.85
C ILE A 257 -26.56 29.13 0.24
N TYR A 258 -26.26 27.83 0.13
CA TYR A 258 -25.39 27.12 1.07
C TYR A 258 -24.02 27.80 1.20
N THR A 259 -23.40 28.20 0.09
CA THR A 259 -22.06 28.81 0.11
C THR A 259 -22.06 30.21 0.71
N VAL A 260 -23.10 31.03 0.47
CA VAL A 260 -23.25 32.36 1.07
C VAL A 260 -23.46 32.30 2.59
N TYR A 261 -24.32 31.39 3.07
CA TYR A 261 -24.51 31.21 4.52
C TYR A 261 -23.26 30.61 5.18
N THR A 262 -22.63 29.60 4.57
CA THR A 262 -21.42 29.00 5.13
C THR A 262 -20.20 29.90 5.04
N LEU A 263 -20.16 30.89 4.14
CA LEU A 263 -19.09 31.87 4.06
C LEU A 263 -18.95 32.66 5.37
N ALA A 264 -20.06 33.11 5.95
CA ALA A 264 -20.05 33.84 7.22
C ALA A 264 -19.61 32.94 8.40
N THR A 265 -20.21 31.76 8.53
CA THR A 265 -19.92 30.83 9.65
C THR A 265 -18.51 30.24 9.57
N LYS A 266 -18.02 29.87 8.37
CA LYS A 266 -16.64 29.42 8.14
C LYS A 266 -15.63 30.50 8.50
N SER A 267 -15.92 31.77 8.22
CA SER A 267 -15.03 32.89 8.54
C SER A 267 -14.85 33.06 10.04
N ILE A 268 -15.95 32.98 10.81
CA ILE A 268 -15.91 33.02 12.30
C ILE A 268 -15.10 31.83 12.83
N ARG A 269 -15.38 30.61 12.34
CA ARG A 269 -14.61 29.41 12.71
C ARG A 269 -13.11 29.58 12.44
N GLN A 270 -12.74 30.11 11.29
CA GLN A 270 -11.33 30.30 10.92
C GLN A 270 -10.62 31.28 11.85
N ILE A 271 -11.26 32.37 12.26
CA ILE A 271 -10.69 33.33 13.22
C ILE A 271 -10.42 32.66 14.57
N ILE A 272 -11.39 31.91 15.11
CA ILE A 272 -11.24 31.17 16.38
C ILE A 272 -10.11 30.12 16.27
N THR A 273 -10.06 29.41 15.14
CA THR A 273 -9.03 28.39 14.91
C THR A 273 -7.64 29.01 14.78
N ALA A 274 -7.52 30.18 14.15
CA ALA A 274 -6.24 30.90 14.01
C ALA A 274 -5.68 31.31 15.38
N ALA A 275 -6.54 31.73 16.31
CA ALA A 275 -6.15 32.05 17.68
C ALA A 275 -5.64 30.82 18.47
N SER A 276 -5.99 29.61 18.05
CA SER A 276 -5.55 28.34 18.66
C SER A 276 -4.23 27.81 18.09
N THR A 277 -3.60 28.52 17.15
CA THR A 277 -2.34 28.07 16.54
C THR A 277 -1.22 27.99 17.57
N GLY A 278 -0.47 26.89 17.57
CA GLY A 278 0.62 26.63 18.52
C GLY A 278 0.22 25.88 19.80
N VAL A 279 -1.08 25.81 20.15
CA VAL A 279 -1.56 25.06 21.33
C VAL A 279 -1.25 23.56 21.23
N GLU A 280 -1.32 22.99 20.04
CA GLU A 280 -0.99 21.58 19.80
C GLU A 280 0.45 21.23 20.24
N ALA A 281 1.41 22.11 19.96
CA ALA A 281 2.81 21.91 20.34
C ALA A 281 2.99 22.01 21.86
N LEU A 282 2.23 22.90 22.52
CA LEU A 282 2.23 23.04 23.98
C LEU A 282 1.76 21.74 24.65
N PHE A 283 0.63 21.18 24.22
CA PHE A 283 0.12 19.91 24.73
C PHE A 283 1.07 18.75 24.42
N GLY A 284 1.63 18.70 23.21
CA GLY A 284 2.57 17.65 22.81
C GLY A 284 3.82 17.63 23.70
N ASN A 285 4.35 18.81 24.06
CA ASN A 285 5.48 18.92 24.98
C ASN A 285 5.14 18.42 26.39
N MET A 286 4.01 18.83 26.95
CA MET A 286 3.55 18.38 28.27
C MET A 286 3.32 16.86 28.32
N ILE A 287 2.76 16.28 27.24
CA ILE A 287 2.58 14.83 27.10
C ILE A 287 3.93 14.13 27.06
N ALA A 288 4.88 14.62 26.26
CA ALA A 288 6.22 14.04 26.16
C ALA A 288 7.00 14.12 27.48
N GLN A 289 6.82 15.19 28.26
CA GLN A 289 7.42 15.40 29.58
C GLN A 289 6.64 14.69 30.72
N LYS A 290 5.52 14.04 30.41
CA LYS A 290 4.63 13.34 31.37
C LYS A 290 4.02 14.25 32.45
N GLU A 291 3.83 15.54 32.15
CA GLU A 291 3.25 16.53 33.07
C GLU A 291 1.72 16.49 33.10
N THR A 292 1.14 15.39 33.59
CA THR A 292 -0.31 15.11 33.49
C THR A 292 -1.21 16.16 34.17
N LEU A 293 -0.80 16.69 35.32
CA LEU A 293 -1.55 17.74 36.04
C LEU A 293 -1.48 19.11 35.34
N ALA A 294 -0.33 19.44 34.75
CA ALA A 294 -0.18 20.68 33.97
C ALA A 294 -1.00 20.60 32.69
N LEU A 295 -0.93 19.46 31.98
CA LEU A 295 -1.74 19.17 30.80
C LEU A 295 -3.24 19.29 31.09
N ARG A 296 -3.73 18.71 32.19
CA ARG A 296 -5.13 18.82 32.64
C ARG A 296 -5.57 20.28 32.80
N ARG A 297 -4.80 21.07 33.56
CA ARG A 297 -5.12 22.48 33.81
C ARG A 297 -5.07 23.31 32.52
N ALA A 298 -4.03 23.12 31.71
CA ALA A 298 -3.87 23.82 30.44
C ALA A 298 -5.01 23.48 29.46
N PHE A 299 -5.38 22.20 29.35
CA PHE A 299 -6.48 21.77 28.50
C PHE A 299 -7.82 22.33 28.97
N LEU A 300 -8.16 22.24 30.27
CA LEU A 300 -9.41 22.78 30.79
C LEU A 300 -9.53 24.30 30.56
N PHE A 301 -8.42 25.04 30.71
CA PHE A 301 -8.41 26.47 30.42
C PHE A 301 -8.59 26.75 28.93
N TYR A 302 -7.89 26.02 28.06
CA TYR A 302 -8.02 26.13 26.62
C TYR A 302 -9.44 25.80 26.13
N ASP A 303 -9.98 24.66 26.55
CA ASP A 303 -11.32 24.19 26.20
C ASP A 303 -12.38 25.21 26.66
N TRP A 304 -12.23 25.73 27.88
CA TRP A 304 -13.09 26.80 28.39
C TRP A 304 -13.02 28.08 27.55
N CYS A 305 -11.83 28.53 27.14
CA CYS A 305 -11.68 29.68 26.26
C CYS A 305 -12.39 29.47 24.92
N ILE A 306 -12.24 28.29 24.31
CA ILE A 306 -12.86 27.97 23.02
C ILE A 306 -14.38 27.98 23.14
N HIS A 307 -14.94 27.29 24.15
CA HIS A 307 -16.37 27.28 24.41
C HIS A 307 -16.91 28.69 24.64
N THR A 308 -16.27 29.49 25.51
CA THR A 308 -16.69 30.85 25.83
C THR A 308 -16.76 31.75 24.59
N VAL A 309 -15.70 31.76 23.79
CA VAL A 309 -15.61 32.60 22.58
C VAL A 309 -16.57 32.08 21.50
N ALA A 310 -16.66 30.76 21.32
CA ALA A 310 -17.56 30.16 20.34
C ALA A 310 -19.02 30.46 20.66
N THR A 311 -19.47 30.26 21.90
CA THR A 311 -20.86 30.50 22.31
C THR A 311 -21.25 31.97 22.08
N ALA A 312 -20.40 32.92 22.48
CA ALA A 312 -20.69 34.35 22.27
C ALA A 312 -20.79 34.71 20.78
N LEU A 313 -19.82 34.29 19.96
CA LEU A 313 -19.75 34.66 18.55
C LEU A 313 -20.81 33.96 17.69
N PHE A 314 -21.09 32.68 17.92
CA PHE A 314 -22.07 31.94 17.13
C PHE A 314 -23.52 32.29 17.47
N ILE A 315 -23.82 32.74 18.69
CA ILE A 315 -25.14 33.27 19.01
C ILE A 315 -25.35 34.65 18.39
N ALA A 316 -24.35 35.53 18.47
CA ALA A 316 -24.39 36.78 17.72
C ALA A 316 -24.57 36.52 16.21
N ALA A 317 -23.82 35.56 15.66
CA ALA A 317 -23.96 35.15 14.26
C ALA A 317 -25.36 34.62 13.95
N GLY A 318 -25.96 33.79 14.81
CA GLY A 318 -27.29 33.22 14.59
C GLY A 318 -28.39 34.28 14.44
N VAL A 319 -28.29 35.38 15.19
CA VAL A 319 -29.23 36.52 15.07
C VAL A 319 -28.91 37.38 13.85
N LEU A 320 -27.63 37.58 13.54
CA LEU A 320 -27.16 38.52 12.51
C LEU A 320 -27.12 37.94 11.09
N ILE A 321 -27.06 36.61 10.94
CA ILE A 321 -26.74 35.96 9.67
C ILE A 321 -27.84 36.13 8.61
N VAL A 322 -29.12 36.04 8.98
CA VAL A 322 -30.21 36.27 8.02
C VAL A 322 -30.22 37.73 7.56
N PRO A 323 -30.23 38.74 8.46
CA PRO A 323 -30.09 40.14 8.06
C PRO A 323 -28.81 40.43 7.25
N PHE A 324 -27.69 39.77 7.59
CA PHE A 324 -26.44 39.88 6.85
C PHE A 324 -26.63 39.41 5.40
N VAL A 325 -27.17 38.20 5.21
CA VAL A 325 -27.39 37.64 3.89
C VAL A 325 -28.33 38.54 3.07
N MET A 326 -29.41 39.07 3.67
CA MET A 326 -30.32 40.00 2.98
C MET A 326 -29.64 41.30 2.51
N VAL A 327 -28.73 41.87 3.31
CA VAL A 327 -27.94 43.04 2.89
C VAL A 327 -26.84 42.65 1.89
N TYR A 328 -26.29 41.44 2.04
CA TYR A 328 -25.23 40.91 1.21
C TYR A 328 -25.69 40.62 -0.22
N THR A 329 -26.92 40.12 -0.39
CA THR A 329 -27.55 39.79 -1.68
C THR A 329 -28.48 40.88 -2.20
N LYS A 330 -28.46 42.08 -1.60
CA LYS A 330 -29.23 43.22 -2.11
C LYS A 330 -28.85 43.51 -3.57
N GLY A 331 -29.85 43.53 -4.46
CA GLY A 331 -29.69 43.67 -5.91
C GLY A 331 -29.65 42.33 -6.68
N VAL A 332 -29.78 41.21 -5.98
CA VAL A 332 -29.90 39.86 -6.53
C VAL A 332 -31.35 39.42 -6.38
N HIS A 333 -32.01 39.08 -7.48
CA HIS A 333 -33.46 38.80 -7.52
C HIS A 333 -33.79 37.41 -8.10
N ASP A 334 -32.78 36.67 -8.55
CA ASP A 334 -32.94 35.38 -9.23
C ASP A 334 -33.04 34.17 -8.26
N ALA A 335 -32.93 34.38 -6.95
CA ALA A 335 -33.18 33.37 -5.92
C ALA A 335 -33.60 34.00 -4.59
N ASP A 336 -34.39 33.26 -3.79
CA ASP A 336 -34.75 33.69 -2.43
C ASP A 336 -33.68 33.25 -1.42
N TYR A 337 -32.93 34.23 -0.92
CA TYR A 337 -31.88 34.02 0.08
C TYR A 337 -32.39 34.03 1.52
N ARG A 338 -33.67 34.30 1.77
CA ARG A 338 -34.24 34.34 3.11
C ARG A 338 -34.62 32.94 3.61
N VAL A 339 -33.61 32.19 4.06
CA VAL A 339 -33.79 30.78 4.52
C VAL A 339 -33.45 30.63 6.01
N PRO A 340 -34.30 31.10 6.93
CA PRO A 340 -33.98 31.22 8.36
C PRO A 340 -33.76 29.87 9.06
N LEU A 341 -34.52 28.82 8.70
CA LEU A 341 -34.34 27.48 9.29
C LEU A 341 -32.94 26.94 8.98
N PHE A 342 -32.53 27.01 7.72
CA PHE A 342 -31.18 26.61 7.32
C PHE A 342 -30.11 27.45 8.00
N ALA A 343 -30.32 28.77 8.09
CA ALA A 343 -29.40 29.67 8.76
C ALA A 343 -29.14 29.28 10.22
N ALA A 344 -30.19 28.91 10.95
CA ALA A 344 -30.08 28.42 12.32
C ALA A 344 -29.29 27.10 12.40
N LEU A 345 -29.66 26.13 11.55
CA LEU A 345 -29.02 24.81 11.52
C LEU A 345 -27.54 24.87 11.14
N ILE A 346 -27.19 25.62 10.11
CA ILE A 346 -25.79 25.72 9.66
C ILE A 346 -24.94 26.50 10.68
N THR A 347 -25.49 27.52 11.33
CA THR A 347 -24.80 28.23 12.42
C THR A 347 -24.51 27.27 13.58
N PHE A 348 -25.49 26.44 13.95
CA PHE A 348 -25.32 25.43 14.99
C PHE A 348 -24.31 24.33 14.59
N ALA A 349 -24.33 23.87 13.34
CA ALA A 349 -23.37 22.90 12.83
C ALA A 349 -21.92 23.41 12.94
N TYR A 350 -21.65 24.67 12.57
CA TYR A 350 -20.31 25.26 12.68
C TYR A 350 -19.90 25.55 14.13
N PHE A 351 -20.85 25.87 15.02
CA PHE A 351 -20.60 25.94 16.46
C PHE A 351 -20.11 24.60 17.01
N LEU A 352 -20.82 23.50 16.72
CA LEU A 352 -20.39 22.14 17.11
C LEU A 352 -19.01 21.79 16.52
N ASN A 353 -18.76 22.18 15.26
CA ASN A 353 -17.48 21.94 14.60
C ASN A 353 -16.31 22.65 15.31
N VAL A 354 -16.50 23.86 15.84
CA VAL A 354 -15.48 24.59 16.61
C VAL A 354 -15.15 23.86 17.91
N ILE A 355 -16.18 23.44 18.66
CA ILE A 355 -16.00 22.66 19.90
C ILE A 355 -15.24 21.37 19.61
N ARG A 356 -15.70 20.60 18.62
CA ARG A 356 -15.05 19.37 18.14
C ARG A 356 -13.58 19.59 17.80
N ASN A 357 -13.26 20.65 17.07
CA ASN A 357 -11.89 20.95 16.67
C ASN A 357 -11.00 21.29 17.88
N GLY A 358 -11.52 21.99 18.89
CA GLY A 358 -10.81 22.26 20.14
C GLY A 358 -10.36 20.99 20.85
N MET A 359 -11.28 20.03 21.05
CA MET A 359 -10.97 18.72 21.64
C MET A 359 -10.00 17.91 20.76
N TYR A 360 -10.14 18.02 19.44
CA TYR A 360 -9.31 17.30 18.49
C TYR A 360 -7.84 17.72 18.53
N VAL A 361 -7.53 18.99 18.83
CA VAL A 361 -6.15 19.48 18.98
C VAL A 361 -5.36 18.63 19.97
N LEU A 362 -5.99 18.22 21.08
CA LEU A 362 -5.32 17.38 22.08
C LEU A 362 -5.09 15.94 21.60
N ILE A 363 -6.04 15.37 20.86
CA ILE A 363 -5.89 14.03 20.25
C ILE A 363 -4.71 14.03 19.27
N ARG A 364 -4.57 15.10 18.48
CA ARG A 364 -3.44 15.29 17.56
C ARG A 364 -2.11 15.42 18.31
N ALA A 365 -2.08 16.23 19.35
CA ALA A 365 -0.91 16.41 20.21
C ALA A 365 -0.45 15.09 20.85
N ALA A 366 -1.38 14.20 21.22
CA ALA A 366 -1.09 12.87 21.75
C ALA A 366 -0.66 11.85 20.68
N GLY A 367 -0.78 12.15 19.39
CA GLY A 367 -0.46 11.22 18.31
C GLY A 367 -1.50 10.09 18.13
N HIS A 368 -2.69 10.20 18.72
CA HIS A 368 -3.71 9.15 18.76
C HIS A 368 -4.59 9.07 17.49
N TYR A 369 -3.99 9.28 16.32
CA TYR A 369 -4.67 9.30 15.02
C TYR A 369 -5.25 7.92 14.65
N ARG A 370 -4.43 6.87 14.80
CA ARG A 370 -4.84 5.50 14.44
C ARG A 370 -5.99 4.99 15.30
N GLN A 371 -6.04 5.39 16.56
CA GLN A 371 -7.05 4.96 17.53
C GLN A 371 -8.39 5.65 17.28
N THR A 372 -8.40 6.85 16.69
CA THR A 372 -9.61 7.64 16.44
C THR A 372 -10.13 7.53 15.00
N GLN A 373 -9.41 6.82 14.12
CA GLN A 373 -9.74 6.71 12.70
C GLN A 373 -11.08 6.00 12.41
N THR A 374 -11.50 5.04 13.25
CA THR A 374 -12.76 4.31 13.05
C THR A 374 -13.96 5.22 13.27
N ALA A 375 -13.93 6.03 14.33
CA ALA A 375 -14.96 7.02 14.59
C ALA A 375 -15.01 8.10 13.49
N ALA A 376 -13.84 8.50 12.95
CA ALA A 376 -13.78 9.47 11.86
C ALA A 376 -14.43 8.91 10.58
N MET A 377 -14.20 7.62 10.30
CA MET A 377 -14.85 6.94 9.17
C MET A 377 -16.37 6.86 9.36
N VAL A 378 -16.83 6.56 10.58
CA VAL A 378 -18.27 6.56 10.90
C VAL A 378 -18.87 7.95 10.76
N GLU A 379 -18.21 9.02 11.21
CA GLU A 379 -18.64 10.40 11.01
C GLU A 379 -18.82 10.73 9.51
N ALA A 380 -17.82 10.40 8.68
CA ALA A 380 -17.88 10.66 7.25
C ALA A 380 -19.03 9.88 6.56
N LEU A 381 -19.23 8.62 6.94
CA LEU A 381 -20.32 7.79 6.42
C LEU A 381 -21.70 8.26 6.90
N LEU A 382 -21.81 8.68 8.16
CA LEU A 382 -23.04 9.25 8.71
C LEU A 382 -23.40 10.57 8.01
N ASN A 383 -22.42 11.46 7.80
CA ASN A 383 -22.66 12.69 7.04
C ASN A 383 -23.16 12.33 5.63
N LEU A 384 -22.38 11.55 4.87
CA LEU A 384 -22.73 11.22 3.49
C LEU A 384 -24.09 10.50 3.39
N GLY A 385 -24.35 9.52 4.25
CA GLY A 385 -25.58 8.73 4.22
C GLY A 385 -26.82 9.52 4.62
N LEU A 386 -26.76 10.24 5.76
CA LEU A 386 -27.90 11.05 6.22
C LEU A 386 -28.16 12.23 5.28
N SER A 387 -27.12 12.92 4.83
CA SER A 387 -27.25 14.04 3.91
C SER A 387 -27.83 13.59 2.55
N LEU A 388 -27.40 12.43 2.01
CA LEU A 388 -27.95 11.88 0.78
C LEU A 388 -29.41 11.43 0.93
N PHE A 389 -29.79 10.87 2.06
CA PHE A 389 -31.19 10.49 2.30
C PHE A 389 -32.08 11.74 2.46
N LEU A 390 -31.66 12.69 3.30
CA LEU A 390 -32.46 13.86 3.64
C LEU A 390 -32.49 14.94 2.56
N VAL A 391 -31.52 15.00 1.64
CA VAL A 391 -31.55 15.98 0.55
C VAL A 391 -32.76 15.78 -0.37
N PHE A 392 -33.21 14.54 -0.60
CA PHE A 392 -34.41 14.27 -1.40
C PHE A 392 -35.71 14.65 -0.70
N VAL A 393 -35.69 14.87 0.62
CA VAL A 393 -36.87 15.20 1.43
C VAL A 393 -36.91 16.69 1.78
N TRP A 394 -35.76 17.28 2.12
CA TRP A 394 -35.63 18.63 2.67
C TRP A 394 -34.52 19.47 2.00
N ASP A 395 -34.04 19.09 0.83
CA ASP A 395 -33.00 19.80 0.08
C ASP A 395 -31.79 20.20 0.97
N LEU A 396 -31.42 21.48 0.98
CA LEU A 396 -30.30 22.03 1.74
C LEU A 396 -30.47 21.93 3.26
N VAL A 397 -31.71 21.91 3.76
CA VAL A 397 -32.00 21.72 5.18
C VAL A 397 -31.64 20.29 5.58
N GLY A 398 -31.97 19.32 4.73
CA GLY A 398 -31.62 17.91 4.92
C GLY A 398 -30.11 17.69 5.03
N VAL A 399 -29.32 18.33 4.15
CA VAL A 399 -27.85 18.28 4.19
C VAL A 399 -27.31 18.90 5.50
N ALA A 400 -27.84 20.05 5.94
CA ALA A 400 -27.42 20.65 7.20
C ALA A 400 -27.69 19.75 8.42
N ILE A 401 -28.83 19.05 8.43
CA ILE A 401 -29.18 18.09 9.48
C ILE A 401 -28.20 16.92 9.50
N GLY A 402 -27.85 16.36 8.34
CA GLY A 402 -26.84 15.30 8.23
C GLY A 402 -25.49 15.72 8.84
N THR A 403 -25.04 16.93 8.52
CA THR A 403 -23.81 17.52 9.08
C THR A 403 -23.87 17.72 10.59
N ILE A 404 -25.02 18.12 11.16
CA ILE A 404 -25.19 18.24 12.61
C ILE A 404 -25.06 16.88 13.29
N PHE A 405 -25.80 15.87 12.83
CA PHE A 405 -25.81 14.55 13.46
C PHE A 405 -24.44 13.88 13.40
N SER A 406 -23.74 13.96 12.26
CA SER A 406 -22.40 13.40 12.13
C SER A 406 -21.41 14.09 13.07
N THR A 407 -21.44 15.42 13.11
CA THR A 407 -20.53 16.23 13.95
C THR A 407 -20.81 15.99 15.42
N LEU A 408 -22.08 15.90 15.83
CA LEU A 408 -22.48 15.60 17.21
C LEU A 408 -21.99 14.22 17.66
N PHE A 409 -22.19 13.19 16.82
CA PHE A 409 -21.67 11.84 17.08
C PHE A 409 -20.16 11.88 17.36
N PHE A 410 -19.39 12.54 16.49
CA PHE A 410 -17.94 12.57 16.64
C PHE A 410 -17.49 13.37 17.87
N THR A 411 -18.14 14.48 18.20
CA THR A 411 -17.88 15.25 19.41
C THR A 411 -18.11 14.42 20.67
N LEU A 412 -19.23 13.68 20.75
CA LEU A 412 -19.51 12.79 21.89
C LEU A 412 -18.49 11.66 22.01
N TYR A 413 -18.07 11.08 20.88
CA TYR A 413 -16.99 10.09 20.85
C TYR A 413 -15.67 10.67 21.37
N GLN A 414 -15.27 11.86 20.92
CA GLN A 414 -14.04 12.51 21.36
C GLN A 414 -14.05 12.82 22.85
N MET A 415 -15.17 13.32 23.38
CA MET A 415 -15.35 13.54 24.81
C MET A 415 -15.13 12.24 25.60
N HIS A 416 -15.75 11.14 25.16
CA HIS A 416 -15.54 9.83 25.78
C HIS A 416 -14.07 9.38 25.68
N TYR A 417 -13.45 9.58 24.51
CA TYR A 417 -12.08 9.16 24.24
C TYR A 417 -11.06 9.93 25.08
N LEU A 418 -11.20 11.26 25.21
CA LEU A 418 -10.33 12.10 26.04
C LEU A 418 -10.44 11.74 27.53
N HIS A 419 -11.65 11.47 28.00
CA HIS A 419 -11.91 10.98 29.35
C HIS A 419 -11.19 9.65 29.60
N LYS A 420 -11.23 8.70 28.67
CA LYS A 420 -10.66 7.36 28.93
C LYS A 420 -9.15 7.27 28.70
N ASN A 421 -8.61 7.97 27.69
CA ASN A 421 -7.30 7.61 27.13
C ASN A 421 -6.20 8.69 27.22
N ILE A 422 -6.52 9.97 27.46
CA ILE A 422 -5.50 11.05 27.45
C ILE A 422 -5.49 11.81 28.77
N VAL A 423 -6.60 12.46 29.12
CA VAL A 423 -6.61 13.45 30.21
C VAL A 423 -7.21 12.88 31.50
N SER A 424 -8.00 11.81 31.40
CA SER A 424 -8.70 11.20 32.56
C SER A 424 -9.60 12.17 33.32
N LEU A 425 -10.20 13.13 32.62
CA LEU A 425 -11.14 14.08 33.22
C LEU A 425 -12.53 13.45 33.36
N PRO A 426 -13.23 13.58 34.50
CA PRO A 426 -14.57 13.00 34.65
C PRO A 426 -15.54 13.62 33.65
N ARG A 427 -16.42 12.79 33.06
CA ARG A 427 -17.39 13.21 32.01
C ARG A 427 -18.26 14.40 32.44
N ARG A 428 -18.54 14.51 33.75
CA ARG A 428 -19.32 15.60 34.35
C ARG A 428 -18.76 16.98 34.05
N VAL A 429 -17.44 17.13 33.88
CA VAL A 429 -16.81 18.42 33.57
C VAL A 429 -17.23 18.91 32.18
N PHE A 430 -17.16 18.05 31.18
CA PHE A 430 -17.60 18.38 29.82
C PHE A 430 -19.12 18.59 29.74
N VAL A 431 -19.92 17.77 30.45
CA VAL A 431 -21.38 17.97 30.51
C VAL A 431 -21.72 19.32 31.14
N ARG A 432 -21.07 19.70 32.24
CA ARG A 432 -21.26 21.00 32.89
C ARG A 432 -20.92 22.16 31.94
N GLN A 433 -19.84 22.04 31.17
CA GLN A 433 -19.44 23.02 30.16
C GLN A 433 -20.55 23.21 29.12
N ILE A 434 -20.99 22.12 28.49
CA ILE A 434 -22.06 22.13 27.47
C ILE A 434 -23.37 22.70 28.02
N LEU A 435 -23.76 22.32 29.25
CA LEU A 435 -24.96 22.88 29.89
C LEU A 435 -24.84 24.39 30.12
N THR A 436 -23.65 24.87 30.50
CA THR A 436 -23.39 26.30 30.68
C THR A 436 -23.46 27.04 29.34
N ASP A 437 -22.93 26.45 28.27
CA ASP A 437 -23.04 27.04 26.93
C ASP A 437 -24.48 27.08 26.43
N LEU A 438 -25.26 26.02 26.64
CA LEU A 438 -26.68 25.98 26.27
C LEU A 438 -27.50 27.01 27.04
N LEU A 439 -27.26 27.14 28.35
CA LEU A 439 -27.90 28.17 29.18
C LEU A 439 -27.50 29.57 28.74
N GLY A 440 -26.19 29.81 28.54
CA GLY A 440 -25.67 31.09 28.06
C GLY A 440 -26.22 31.45 26.68
N ALA A 441 -26.29 30.47 25.78
CA ALA A 441 -26.90 30.62 24.46
C ALA A 441 -28.37 31.00 24.53
N ALA A 442 -29.15 30.32 25.38
CA ALA A 442 -30.57 30.63 25.58
C ALA A 442 -30.79 32.05 26.10
N ILE A 443 -30.00 32.49 27.08
CA ILE A 443 -30.07 33.85 27.64
C ILE A 443 -29.67 34.88 26.59
N MET A 444 -28.52 34.70 25.94
CA MET A 444 -28.03 35.62 24.92
C MET A 444 -29.01 35.74 23.76
N PHE A 445 -29.53 34.63 23.26
CA PHE A 445 -30.54 34.63 22.21
C PHE A 445 -31.83 35.30 22.67
N GLY A 446 -32.33 34.97 23.87
CA GLY A 446 -33.55 35.55 24.43
C GLY A 446 -33.47 37.07 24.64
N VAL A 447 -32.28 37.62 24.93
CA VAL A 447 -32.06 39.08 25.05
C VAL A 447 -31.92 39.73 23.67
N THR A 448 -31.20 39.09 22.76
CA THR A 448 -30.83 39.72 21.47
C THR A 448 -31.86 39.52 20.36
N CYS A 449 -32.76 38.52 20.45
CA CYS A 449 -33.74 38.24 19.41
C CYS A 449 -34.79 39.35 19.22
N TRP A 450 -35.01 40.19 20.23
CA TRP A 450 -35.91 41.35 20.18
C TRP A 450 -35.30 42.58 19.48
N ILE A 451 -33.99 42.55 19.17
CA ILE A 451 -33.30 43.66 18.52
C ILE A 451 -33.62 43.63 17.03
N HIS A 452 -34.37 44.63 16.55
CA HIS A 452 -34.65 44.79 15.13
C HIS A 452 -33.40 45.25 14.37
N ILE A 453 -32.85 44.36 13.53
CA ILE A 453 -31.70 44.64 12.67
C ILE A 453 -32.22 45.08 11.29
N GLY A 454 -32.02 46.35 10.95
CA GLY A 454 -32.47 46.91 9.67
C GLY A 454 -31.71 46.31 8.48
N THR A 455 -32.45 45.88 7.45
CA THR A 455 -31.93 45.32 6.19
C THR A 455 -31.75 46.36 5.08
N ASN A 456 -31.90 47.65 5.38
CA ASN A 456 -31.92 48.72 4.38
C ASN A 456 -30.54 49.03 3.78
N GLY A 457 -29.45 48.73 4.50
CA GLY A 457 -28.08 48.86 4.01
C GLY A 457 -27.03 48.44 5.03
N TRP A 458 -25.75 48.53 4.63
CA TRP A 458 -24.63 48.14 5.47
C TRP A 458 -24.54 48.94 6.78
N GLY A 459 -24.89 50.22 6.79
CA GLY A 459 -24.84 51.06 7.99
C GLY A 459 -25.74 50.54 9.12
N THR A 460 -27.01 50.24 8.83
CA THR A 460 -27.96 49.72 9.83
C THR A 460 -27.57 48.33 10.32
N TRP A 461 -27.06 47.49 9.42
CA TRP A 461 -26.60 46.16 9.78
C TRP A 461 -25.33 46.20 10.66
N VAL A 462 -24.34 47.03 10.33
CA VAL A 462 -23.09 47.15 11.12
C VAL A 462 -23.38 47.64 12.53
N TRP A 463 -24.24 48.64 12.71
CA TRP A 463 -24.65 49.10 14.04
C TRP A 463 -25.36 47.99 14.83
N GLY A 464 -26.30 47.28 14.20
CA GLY A 464 -26.96 46.12 14.80
C GLY A 464 -25.97 45.02 15.18
N ALA A 465 -24.99 44.74 14.31
CA ALA A 465 -23.95 43.75 14.55
C ALA A 465 -23.04 44.11 15.73
N VAL A 466 -22.62 45.37 15.83
CA VAL A 466 -21.83 45.86 16.97
C VAL A 466 -22.63 45.76 18.26
N ALA A 467 -23.90 46.18 18.27
CA ALA A 467 -24.77 46.11 19.43
C ALA A 467 -25.00 44.66 19.90
N VAL A 468 -25.45 43.78 19.00
CA VAL A 468 -25.70 42.36 19.31
C VAL A 468 -24.44 41.66 19.79
N THR A 469 -23.30 41.88 19.11
CA THR A 469 -22.03 41.25 19.50
C THR A 469 -21.55 41.77 20.86
N ALA A 470 -21.65 43.07 21.13
CA ALA A 470 -21.29 43.64 22.43
C ALA A 470 -22.16 43.06 23.56
N ILE A 471 -23.47 42.95 23.35
CA ILE A 471 -24.39 42.34 24.32
C ILE A 471 -24.01 40.86 24.56
N CYS A 472 -23.79 40.08 23.50
CA CYS A 472 -23.36 38.69 23.63
C CYS A 472 -22.03 38.55 24.38
N LEU A 473 -21.05 39.43 24.12
CA LEU A 473 -19.77 39.42 24.83
C LEU A 473 -19.92 39.77 26.32
N ILE A 474 -20.73 40.77 26.64
CA ILE A 474 -21.01 41.17 28.03
C ILE A 474 -21.73 40.04 28.78
N LEU A 475 -22.80 39.49 28.19
CA LEU A 475 -23.56 38.39 28.79
C LEU A 475 -22.70 37.14 28.95
N SER A 476 -21.85 36.83 27.97
CA SER A 476 -20.88 35.73 28.07
C SER A 476 -19.90 35.97 29.22
N LEU A 477 -19.34 37.19 29.35
CA LEU A 477 -18.45 37.53 30.47
C LEU A 477 -19.13 37.37 31.82
N LEU A 478 -20.37 37.84 31.97
CA LEU A 478 -21.16 37.70 33.20
C LEU A 478 -21.42 36.22 33.54
N MET A 479 -21.81 35.42 32.55
CA MET A 479 -21.98 33.98 32.72
C MET A 479 -20.68 33.31 33.19
N GLN A 480 -19.54 33.69 32.62
CA GLN A 480 -18.26 33.11 33.04
C GLN A 480 -17.79 33.55 34.43
N LEU A 481 -18.08 34.78 34.84
CA LEU A 481 -17.84 35.24 36.21
C LEU A 481 -18.66 34.42 37.22
N LEU A 482 -19.89 34.03 36.87
CA LEU A 482 -20.78 33.26 37.72
C LEU A 482 -20.39 31.78 37.81
N PHE A 483 -20.18 31.11 36.67
CA PHE A 483 -19.99 29.66 36.62
C PHE A 483 -18.53 29.19 36.68
N TYR A 484 -17.58 30.06 36.31
CA TYR A 484 -16.15 29.75 36.18
C TYR A 484 -15.22 30.85 36.77
N PRO A 485 -15.40 31.27 38.04
CA PRO A 485 -14.62 32.35 38.65
C PRO A 485 -13.12 32.06 38.72
N ASN A 486 -12.73 30.79 38.89
CA ASN A 486 -11.33 30.38 38.98
C ASN A 486 -10.58 30.56 37.65
N GLN A 487 -11.20 30.17 36.53
CA GLN A 487 -10.67 30.33 35.19
C GLN A 487 -10.57 31.81 34.81
N MET A 488 -11.56 32.62 35.22
CA MET A 488 -11.53 34.06 35.02
C MET A 488 -10.39 34.72 35.81
N HIS A 489 -10.15 34.29 37.05
CA HIS A 489 -9.02 34.76 37.84
C HIS A 489 -7.67 34.41 37.17
N MET A 490 -7.52 33.20 36.62
CA MET A 490 -6.35 32.81 35.83
C MET A 490 -6.16 33.71 34.60
N LEU A 491 -7.23 34.01 33.86
CA LEU A 491 -7.19 34.91 32.71
C LEU A 491 -6.73 36.32 33.11
N CYS A 492 -7.30 36.87 34.20
CA CYS A 492 -6.92 38.18 34.74
C CYS A 492 -5.44 38.25 35.15
N GLN A 493 -4.90 37.17 35.74
CA GLN A 493 -3.48 37.09 36.09
C GLN A 493 -2.58 37.07 34.84
N MET A 494 -2.95 36.32 33.80
CA MET A 494 -2.21 36.26 32.53
C MET A 494 -2.18 37.62 31.81
N VAL A 495 -3.29 38.37 31.85
CA VAL A 495 -3.37 39.71 31.24
C VAL A 495 -2.55 40.74 32.03
N ARG A 496 -2.53 40.66 33.37
CA ARG A 496 -1.78 41.60 34.23
C ARG A 496 -0.27 41.38 34.22
N HIS A 497 0.21 40.15 34.01
CA HIS A 497 1.63 39.82 34.02
C HIS A 497 2.08 39.04 32.77
N PRO A 498 2.08 39.66 31.57
CA PRO A 498 2.35 38.97 30.31
C PRO A 498 3.81 38.55 30.08
N ARG A 499 4.77 38.96 30.93
CA ARG A 499 6.23 38.75 30.73
C ARG A 499 6.98 38.12 31.91
N ASN A 500 6.32 37.74 33.00
CA ASN A 500 7.07 37.28 34.16
C ASN A 500 7.54 35.83 33.96
N LYS A 501 8.87 35.64 33.82
CA LYS A 501 9.52 34.32 33.95
C LYS A 501 9.14 33.64 35.27
N GLU A 502 8.84 34.44 36.29
CA GLU A 502 8.29 34.01 37.58
C GLU A 502 6.93 33.30 37.47
N PHE A 503 6.17 33.38 36.38
CA PHE A 503 4.90 32.64 36.24
C PHE A 503 5.12 31.16 35.88
N VAL A 504 6.20 30.87 35.16
CA VAL A 504 6.68 29.49 34.93
C VAL A 504 7.30 28.94 36.21
N GLU A 505 7.98 29.79 37.00
CA GLU A 505 8.54 29.41 38.31
C GLU A 505 7.47 29.38 39.43
N MET A 506 6.36 30.11 39.33
CA MET A 506 5.23 30.02 40.26
C MET A 506 4.46 28.71 40.09
N GLN A 507 4.44 28.12 38.89
CA GLN A 507 3.86 26.79 38.68
C GLN A 507 4.68 25.69 39.36
N THR A 508 6.00 25.88 39.52
CA THR A 508 6.88 25.04 40.34
C THR A 508 6.90 25.44 41.82
N ALA A 509 6.75 26.73 42.17
CA ALA A 509 6.80 27.21 43.56
C ALA A 509 5.47 27.09 44.33
N GLN A 510 4.33 26.93 43.65
CA GLN A 510 3.06 26.55 44.31
C GLN A 510 2.98 25.06 44.68
N GLN A 511 3.96 24.23 44.30
CA GLN A 511 4.09 22.87 44.84
C GLN A 511 4.53 22.83 46.31
N THR A 512 5.06 23.93 46.86
CA THR A 512 5.59 23.95 48.23
C THR A 512 4.77 24.76 49.24
N LYS A 513 3.75 25.52 48.81
CA LYS A 513 2.91 26.34 49.72
C LYS A 513 1.43 25.95 49.81
N ILE A 514 0.96 24.97 49.02
CA ILE A 514 -0.42 24.46 49.11
C ILE A 514 -0.49 23.14 49.94
N SER A 515 0.66 22.62 50.41
CA SER A 515 0.69 21.51 51.38
C SER A 515 0.36 21.92 52.81
N VAL A 516 0.27 23.22 53.13
CA VAL A 516 -0.06 23.70 54.47
C VAL A 516 -0.83 25.03 54.37
N THR A 517 -2.15 25.00 54.13
CA THR A 517 -3.16 25.94 54.74
C THR A 517 -4.55 25.99 54.10
N ASN A 518 -4.90 25.29 53.01
CA ASN A 518 -6.31 25.30 52.53
C ASN A 518 -6.82 23.91 52.13
N ALA A 519 -6.98 23.06 53.15
CA ALA A 519 -7.68 21.77 53.08
C ALA A 519 -9.19 21.86 53.41
N SER A 520 -9.77 23.05 53.59
CA SER A 520 -11.14 23.21 54.11
C SER A 520 -12.22 23.54 53.06
N GLY A 521 -11.87 23.94 51.83
CA GLY A 521 -12.86 24.37 50.83
C GLY A 521 -13.17 23.34 49.73
N PHE A 522 -12.18 22.55 49.28
CA PHE A 522 -12.31 21.70 48.09
C PHE A 522 -12.62 20.22 48.42
N LEU A 523 -12.55 19.84 49.70
CA LEU A 523 -12.81 18.47 50.18
C LEU A 523 -14.26 18.23 50.60
N ARG A 524 -15.15 19.23 50.51
CA ARG A 524 -16.53 19.10 50.99
C ARG A 524 -17.53 18.53 49.98
N GLU A 525 -17.19 18.37 48.70
CA GLU A 525 -18.14 17.89 47.67
C GLU A 525 -17.75 16.63 46.87
N THR A 526 -16.56 16.04 47.09
CA THR A 526 -16.13 14.87 46.29
C THR A 526 -15.77 13.61 47.07
N THR A 527 -16.06 13.55 48.37
CA THR A 527 -15.82 12.35 49.17
C THR A 527 -17.05 11.95 49.97
N THR A 528 -17.92 11.19 49.32
CA THR A 528 -18.65 10.10 49.97
C THR A 528 -18.97 9.06 48.89
N LEU A 529 -18.56 7.81 49.13
CA LEU A 529 -18.85 6.54 48.43
C LEU A 529 -17.84 5.92 47.41
N ALA A 530 -16.76 6.57 46.97
CA ALA A 530 -15.85 5.93 45.99
C ALA A 530 -14.51 5.38 46.53
N MET A 531 -13.98 5.89 47.66
CA MET A 531 -12.64 5.52 48.14
C MET A 531 -12.59 4.35 49.15
N GLY A 532 -13.69 3.63 49.36
CA GLY A 532 -13.73 2.49 50.30
C GLY A 532 -13.34 1.13 49.71
N ARG A 533 -13.31 0.97 48.37
CA ARG A 533 -13.10 -0.34 47.72
C ARG A 533 -11.75 -0.54 47.05
N GLU A 534 -11.10 0.52 46.55
CA GLU A 534 -9.83 0.38 45.83
C GLU A 534 -8.62 0.30 46.77
N MET A 535 -8.70 0.90 47.97
CA MET A 535 -7.58 0.90 48.91
C MET A 535 -7.40 -0.45 49.63
N THR A 536 -8.47 -1.23 49.80
CA THR A 536 -8.42 -2.57 50.40
C THR A 536 -7.79 -3.62 49.48
N ASN A 537 -7.93 -3.45 48.16
CA ASN A 537 -7.33 -4.37 47.18
C ASN A 537 -5.85 -4.07 46.95
N CYS A 538 -5.46 -2.79 46.98
CA CYS A 538 -4.06 -2.41 46.80
C CYS A 538 -3.17 -2.76 48.01
N LEU A 539 -3.75 -2.86 49.21
CA LEU A 539 -3.02 -3.27 50.43
C LEU A 539 -2.81 -4.79 50.53
N LYS A 540 -3.62 -5.61 49.84
CA LYS A 540 -3.41 -7.07 49.73
C LYS A 540 -2.27 -7.42 48.76
N ASP A 541 -2.13 -6.70 47.65
CA ASP A 541 -1.10 -6.97 46.64
C ASP A 541 0.32 -6.53 47.06
N ILE A 542 0.44 -5.66 48.07
CA ILE A 542 1.73 -5.17 48.58
C ILE A 542 2.29 -6.09 49.67
N THR A 543 1.45 -6.83 50.40
CA THR A 543 1.92 -7.75 51.46
C THR A 543 2.42 -9.09 50.94
N GLU A 544 2.07 -9.50 49.71
CA GLU A 544 2.53 -10.78 49.11
C GLU A 544 3.85 -10.68 48.33
N LYS A 545 4.37 -9.48 48.07
CA LYS A 545 5.60 -9.30 47.25
C LYS A 545 6.88 -9.03 48.02
N GLU A 546 6.84 -8.93 49.35
CA GLU A 546 8.03 -8.66 50.18
C GLU A 546 8.67 -9.92 50.81
N THR A 547 8.19 -11.14 50.53
CA THR A 547 8.73 -12.39 51.09
C THR A 547 9.61 -13.23 50.15
N MET A 548 9.91 -12.76 48.94
CA MET A 548 10.85 -13.45 48.05
C MET A 548 11.86 -12.48 47.42
N GLN A 549 12.96 -12.21 48.13
CA GLN A 549 14.33 -12.11 47.58
C GLN A 549 15.31 -11.65 48.66
N GLN A 550 15.68 -12.58 49.54
CA GLN A 550 17.02 -12.61 50.12
C GLN A 550 17.74 -13.78 49.47
N HIS A 551 18.82 -13.54 48.72
CA HIS A 551 20.07 -14.32 48.77
C HIS A 551 21.11 -13.86 47.72
N ILE A 552 22.34 -13.69 48.23
CA ILE A 552 23.67 -13.79 47.60
C ILE A 552 24.43 -12.48 47.27
N LYS A 553 25.65 -12.45 47.84
CA LYS A 553 26.69 -11.42 47.96
C LYS A 553 27.61 -11.31 46.70
N PRO A 554 28.52 -10.30 46.66
CA PRO A 554 29.37 -9.97 45.51
C PRO A 554 30.87 -10.32 45.67
N GLN A 555 31.59 -10.44 44.54
CA GLN A 555 33.05 -10.29 44.29
C GLN A 555 33.26 -10.52 42.76
N SER A 556 34.15 -9.94 41.95
CA SER A 556 35.44 -9.23 42.09
C SER A 556 35.79 -8.46 40.78
N SER A 557 36.66 -7.46 40.89
CA SER A 557 37.34 -6.61 39.85
C SER A 557 38.34 -7.35 38.94
N PRO A 558 39.17 -6.73 38.05
CA PRO A 558 39.17 -5.42 37.35
C PRO A 558 39.40 -5.52 35.81
N LYS A 559 39.32 -4.38 35.11
CA LYS A 559 39.70 -4.17 33.69
C LYS A 559 41.22 -4.08 33.51
N LYS A 560 41.74 -4.59 32.39
CA LYS A 560 43.09 -4.36 31.86
C LYS A 560 43.06 -3.61 30.52
N ASP A 561 44.09 -2.80 30.35
CA ASP A 561 44.55 -2.09 29.15
C ASP A 561 44.81 -3.02 27.95
N GLU A 562 44.72 -2.50 26.71
CA GLU A 562 45.88 -2.12 25.89
C GLU A 562 45.53 -1.77 24.43
N GLN A 563 46.46 -1.02 23.85
CA GLN A 563 46.54 -0.36 22.55
C GLN A 563 46.64 -1.33 21.35
N ARG A 564 46.34 -0.86 20.13
CA ARG A 564 47.33 -0.78 19.02
C ARG A 564 46.75 -0.32 17.66
N ILE A 565 47.36 0.76 17.17
CA ILE A 565 48.07 0.92 15.89
C ILE A 565 47.31 0.94 14.55
N THR A 566 47.37 2.14 13.98
CA THR A 566 47.40 2.58 12.57
C THR A 566 48.34 1.78 11.65
N LYS A 567 47.93 1.55 10.40
CA LYS A 567 48.87 1.56 9.26
C LYS A 567 48.19 2.01 7.96
N GLN A 568 48.79 3.04 7.36
CA GLN A 568 48.61 3.53 6.00
C GLN A 568 49.04 2.49 4.95
N LYS A 569 48.48 2.59 3.73
CA LYS A 569 49.26 2.48 2.48
C LYS A 569 48.59 3.30 1.36
N SER A 570 49.35 4.27 0.86
CA SER A 570 49.29 4.88 -0.48
C SER A 570 49.72 3.84 -1.55
N VAL A 571 49.54 3.99 -2.87
CA VAL A 571 50.03 5.01 -3.82
C VAL A 571 49.37 4.78 -5.21
N ALA A 572 49.16 5.89 -5.96
CA ALA A 572 49.07 6.15 -7.43
C ALA A 572 48.53 5.08 -8.41
N GLY A 573 47.80 5.39 -9.49
CA GLY A 573 47.64 6.65 -10.22
C GLY A 573 48.40 6.56 -11.55
N GLU A 574 47.71 6.27 -12.66
CA GLU A 574 48.16 6.66 -14.00
C GLU A 574 47.01 6.71 -15.02
N THR A 575 47.05 7.77 -15.82
CA THR A 575 46.08 8.24 -16.81
C THR A 575 46.32 7.63 -18.19
N MET A 576 45.24 7.32 -18.94
CA MET A 576 45.23 7.50 -20.40
C MET A 576 43.84 7.88 -20.91
N ALA A 577 43.82 8.96 -21.69
CA ALA A 577 42.70 9.43 -22.48
C ALA A 577 42.47 8.55 -23.72
N LYS A 578 41.21 8.39 -24.15
CA LYS A 578 40.80 8.41 -25.58
C LYS A 578 39.28 8.27 -25.76
N GLY A 579 38.73 9.18 -26.56
CA GLY A 579 37.86 8.81 -27.70
C GLY A 579 36.41 8.46 -27.42
N LYS A 580 35.52 9.44 -27.66
CA LYS A 580 34.13 9.21 -28.06
C LYS A 580 34.11 8.38 -29.36
N THR A 581 33.31 7.31 -29.41
CA THR A 581 32.53 6.93 -30.61
C THR A 581 31.44 5.92 -30.24
N THR A 582 30.20 6.34 -30.46
CA THR A 582 28.99 5.51 -30.47
C THR A 582 28.93 4.74 -31.80
N PRO A 583 28.70 3.42 -31.83
CA PRO A 583 28.28 2.77 -33.07
C PRO A 583 26.76 2.76 -33.17
N GLN A 584 26.28 3.31 -34.29
CA GLN A 584 24.91 3.22 -34.77
C GLN A 584 24.45 1.77 -34.86
N LYS A 585 23.21 1.51 -34.40
CA LYS A 585 22.44 0.33 -34.75
C LYS A 585 22.03 0.42 -36.22
N THR A 586 22.66 -0.36 -37.08
CA THR A 586 22.13 -0.68 -38.41
C THR A 586 21.24 -1.91 -38.30
N ALA A 587 19.98 -1.75 -38.73
CA ALA A 587 19.05 -2.83 -38.95
C ALA A 587 19.56 -3.72 -40.09
N LYS A 588 19.62 -5.04 -39.87
CA LYS A 588 19.73 -6.01 -40.96
C LYS A 588 18.49 -6.91 -40.95
N LYS A 589 17.87 -6.95 -42.13
CA LYS A 589 16.71 -7.73 -42.56
C LYS A 589 16.93 -9.23 -42.31
N ASP A 590 15.84 -9.91 -41.97
CA ASP A 590 15.69 -11.36 -42.05
C ASP A 590 15.98 -11.86 -43.48
N PRO A 591 16.52 -13.08 -43.63
CA PRO A 591 16.03 -13.98 -44.65
C PRO A 591 15.39 -15.22 -44.00
N VAL A 592 14.18 -15.49 -44.45
CA VAL A 592 13.46 -16.75 -44.29
C VAL A 592 13.99 -17.77 -45.32
N GLN A 593 13.97 -19.04 -44.92
CA GLN A 593 14.16 -20.28 -45.70
C GLN A 593 15.59 -20.81 -45.91
N GLY A 594 15.82 -21.99 -45.33
CA GLY A 594 16.92 -22.91 -45.62
C GLY A 594 16.91 -24.03 -44.58
N LYS A 595 16.45 -25.23 -44.97
CA LYS A 595 16.61 -26.46 -44.17
C LYS A 595 18.10 -26.67 -43.90
N THR A 596 18.54 -26.49 -42.66
CA THR A 596 19.88 -26.92 -42.23
C THR A 596 19.73 -28.13 -41.33
N PHE A 597 20.27 -29.25 -41.79
CA PHE A 597 20.54 -30.41 -40.95
C PHE A 597 21.49 -29.94 -39.84
N TYR A 598 21.07 -30.12 -38.58
CA TYR A 598 21.88 -29.79 -37.42
C TYR A 598 22.61 -31.06 -36.98
N THR A 599 23.92 -30.98 -36.88
CA THR A 599 24.80 -32.02 -36.32
C THR A 599 25.20 -31.62 -34.90
N LEU A 600 25.74 -32.58 -34.11
CA LEU A 600 26.36 -32.27 -32.82
C LEU A 600 27.51 -31.26 -32.97
N GLN A 601 28.06 -31.08 -34.18
CA GLN A 601 29.10 -30.11 -34.49
C GLN A 601 28.59 -28.66 -34.53
N ASP A 602 27.28 -28.47 -34.74
CA ASP A 602 26.62 -27.16 -34.71
C ASP A 602 26.30 -26.69 -33.28
N VAL A 603 26.45 -27.57 -32.30
CA VAL A 603 26.33 -27.24 -30.88
C VAL A 603 27.63 -26.56 -30.40
N PRO A 604 27.57 -25.46 -29.63
CA PRO A 604 28.77 -24.77 -29.17
C PRO A 604 29.80 -25.73 -28.54
N LEU A 605 31.08 -25.54 -28.88
CA LEU A 605 32.18 -26.38 -28.40
C LEU A 605 32.18 -26.55 -26.86
N THR A 606 31.79 -25.50 -26.13
CA THR A 606 31.65 -25.51 -24.67
C THR A 606 30.62 -26.54 -24.18
N VAL A 607 29.53 -26.75 -24.91
CA VAL A 607 28.49 -27.73 -24.58
C VAL A 607 28.98 -29.13 -24.87
N ARG A 608 29.67 -29.35 -26.00
CA ARG A 608 30.30 -30.64 -26.30
C ARG A 608 31.27 -31.06 -25.20
N MET A 609 32.10 -30.12 -24.73
CA MET A 609 32.97 -30.35 -23.58
C MET A 609 32.19 -30.74 -22.31
N VAL A 610 31.09 -30.06 -22.00
CA VAL A 610 30.22 -30.42 -20.86
C VAL A 610 29.65 -31.84 -21.01
N ILE A 611 29.18 -32.22 -22.20
CA ILE A 611 28.68 -33.57 -22.49
C ILE A 611 29.81 -34.61 -22.32
N THR A 612 31.00 -34.35 -22.86
CA THR A 612 32.17 -35.24 -22.71
C THR A 612 32.55 -35.45 -21.25
N LEU A 613 32.60 -34.38 -20.45
CA LEU A 613 32.90 -34.49 -19.01
C LEU A 613 31.82 -35.28 -18.27
N ILE A 614 30.54 -35.09 -18.61
CA ILE A 614 29.45 -35.90 -18.07
C ILE A 614 29.62 -37.37 -18.47
N LYS A 615 29.96 -37.68 -19.74
CA LYS A 615 30.25 -39.06 -20.16
C LYS A 615 31.36 -39.67 -19.31
N SER A 616 32.48 -38.98 -19.13
CA SER A 616 33.58 -39.46 -18.30
C SER A 616 33.13 -39.77 -16.87
N ALA A 617 32.37 -38.86 -16.26
CA ALA A 617 31.84 -39.05 -14.90
C ALA A 617 30.89 -40.24 -14.78
N LEU A 618 30.03 -40.46 -15.78
CA LEU A 618 29.06 -41.56 -15.77
C LEU A 618 29.69 -42.93 -16.06
N TYR A 619 30.68 -42.99 -16.96
CA TYR A 619 31.35 -44.24 -17.31
C TYR A 619 32.54 -44.59 -16.40
N GLY A 620 32.97 -43.67 -15.53
CA GLY A 620 34.12 -43.90 -14.64
C GLY A 620 35.47 -44.00 -15.36
N GLN A 621 35.55 -43.59 -16.63
CA GLN A 621 36.76 -43.63 -17.45
C GLN A 621 36.98 -42.32 -18.21
N ALA A 622 38.22 -42.00 -18.53
CA ALA A 622 38.58 -40.79 -19.25
C ALA A 622 38.12 -40.86 -20.72
N VAL A 623 37.20 -39.97 -21.11
CA VAL A 623 36.88 -39.74 -22.53
C VAL A 623 37.82 -38.64 -23.07
N PRO A 624 38.41 -38.82 -24.28
CA PRO A 624 39.27 -37.81 -24.89
C PRO A 624 38.60 -36.44 -24.96
N LEU A 625 39.26 -35.43 -24.41
CA LEU A 625 38.79 -34.06 -24.44
C LEU A 625 39.08 -33.42 -25.81
N PRO A 626 38.18 -32.59 -26.36
CA PRO A 626 38.48 -31.81 -27.57
C PRO A 626 39.74 -30.95 -27.41
N ASP A 627 40.69 -31.06 -28.34
CA ASP A 627 41.98 -30.33 -28.33
C ASP A 627 41.82 -28.88 -28.80
N VAL A 628 41.08 -28.08 -28.03
CA VAL A 628 40.75 -26.68 -28.37
C VAL A 628 40.64 -25.85 -27.09
N ALA A 629 41.09 -24.59 -27.13
CA ALA A 629 40.99 -23.66 -26.01
C ALA A 629 39.51 -23.32 -25.68
N ILE A 630 39.11 -23.52 -24.42
CA ILE A 630 37.73 -23.32 -23.93
C ILE A 630 37.68 -22.25 -22.84
N ASP A 631 36.66 -21.40 -22.89
CA ASP A 631 36.34 -20.48 -21.79
C ASP A 631 35.65 -21.22 -20.63
N TRP A 632 36.43 -21.54 -19.62
CA TRP A 632 35.97 -22.21 -18.40
C TRP A 632 35.00 -21.38 -17.55
N ASN A 633 34.90 -20.06 -17.74
CA ASN A 633 33.87 -19.27 -17.07
C ASN A 633 32.48 -19.63 -17.60
N VAL A 634 32.35 -19.87 -18.91
CA VAL A 634 31.07 -20.29 -19.51
C VAL A 634 30.67 -21.66 -18.97
N VAL A 635 31.61 -22.61 -18.90
CA VAL A 635 31.38 -23.94 -18.33
C VAL A 635 30.97 -23.85 -16.86
N TYR A 636 31.65 -23.01 -16.06
CA TYR A 636 31.30 -22.79 -14.65
C TYR A 636 29.89 -22.20 -14.50
N HIS A 637 29.52 -21.24 -15.34
CA HIS A 637 28.17 -20.66 -15.33
C HIS A 637 27.09 -21.67 -15.75
N LEU A 638 27.37 -22.52 -16.74
CA LEU A 638 26.49 -23.63 -17.14
C LEU A 638 26.33 -24.64 -15.99
N ALA A 639 27.43 -25.03 -15.33
CA ALA A 639 27.42 -25.94 -14.20
C ALA A 639 26.54 -25.44 -13.06
N LYS A 640 26.68 -24.14 -12.73
CA LYS A 640 25.84 -23.46 -11.73
C LYS A 640 24.37 -23.42 -12.15
N ARG A 641 24.11 -23.05 -13.40
CA ARG A 641 22.75 -22.88 -13.94
C ARG A 641 21.99 -24.21 -14.04
N HIS A 642 22.69 -25.30 -14.32
CA HIS A 642 22.14 -26.65 -14.43
C HIS A 642 22.24 -27.49 -13.15
N GLN A 643 22.93 -26.98 -12.11
CA GLN A 643 23.18 -27.68 -10.86
C GLN A 643 23.92 -29.02 -11.04
N ILE A 644 24.98 -29.03 -11.84
CA ILE A 644 25.74 -30.25 -12.20
C ILE A 644 27.22 -30.18 -11.79
N PHE A 645 27.55 -29.41 -10.75
CA PHE A 645 28.94 -29.28 -10.28
C PHE A 645 29.62 -30.62 -9.98
N PRO A 646 29.00 -31.57 -9.26
CA PRO A 646 29.66 -32.85 -8.95
C PRO A 646 29.94 -33.69 -10.21
N LEU A 647 29.01 -33.72 -11.18
CA LEU A 647 29.21 -34.41 -12.46
C LEU A 647 30.42 -33.86 -13.22
N LEU A 648 30.54 -32.53 -13.32
CA LEU A 648 31.66 -31.93 -14.06
C LEU A 648 32.99 -32.06 -13.32
N TYR A 649 32.98 -31.92 -11.98
CA TYR A 649 34.17 -32.08 -11.18
C TYR A 649 34.75 -33.50 -11.30
N GLU A 650 33.89 -34.53 -11.22
CA GLU A 650 34.33 -35.92 -11.39
C GLU A 650 34.86 -36.16 -12.81
N GLY A 651 34.15 -35.68 -13.84
CA GLY A 651 34.60 -35.81 -15.23
C GLY A 651 35.98 -35.17 -15.46
N MET A 652 36.21 -33.99 -14.89
CA MET A 652 37.51 -33.31 -14.95
C MET A 652 38.60 -34.11 -14.24
N TYR A 653 38.28 -34.71 -13.09
CA TYR A 653 39.20 -35.53 -12.33
C TYR A 653 39.64 -36.78 -13.10
N LEU A 654 38.68 -37.51 -13.67
CA LEU A 654 38.96 -38.71 -14.48
C LEU A 654 39.76 -38.39 -15.74
N CYS A 655 39.50 -37.25 -16.39
CA CYS A 655 40.27 -36.79 -17.55
C CYS A 655 41.66 -36.22 -17.20
N GLY A 656 42.11 -36.33 -15.95
CA GLY A 656 43.46 -35.91 -15.53
C GLY A 656 43.69 -34.40 -15.49
N MET A 657 42.63 -33.59 -15.38
CA MET A 657 42.73 -32.13 -15.39
C MET A 657 43.23 -31.55 -14.04
N GLN A 658 44.52 -31.65 -13.75
CA GLN A 658 45.13 -31.05 -12.55
C GLN A 658 45.44 -29.56 -12.76
N SER A 659 44.40 -28.70 -12.83
CA SER A 659 44.57 -27.26 -13.09
C SER A 659 43.80 -26.39 -12.09
N ILE A 660 44.17 -25.11 -12.00
CA ILE A 660 43.45 -24.08 -11.20
C ILE A 660 41.95 -24.00 -11.55
N VAL A 661 41.58 -24.47 -12.74
CA VAL A 661 40.19 -24.57 -13.17
C VAL A 661 39.45 -25.61 -12.34
N GLN A 662 40.00 -26.81 -12.14
CA GLN A 662 39.36 -27.89 -11.40
C GLN A 662 39.13 -27.51 -9.92
N GLU A 663 40.12 -26.84 -9.29
CA GLU A 663 40.00 -26.34 -7.91
C GLU A 663 38.81 -25.40 -7.72
N ARG A 664 38.46 -24.63 -8.75
CA ARG A 664 37.29 -23.73 -8.71
C ARG A 664 35.96 -24.49 -8.64
N PHE A 665 35.89 -25.72 -9.18
CA PHE A 665 34.71 -26.59 -9.15
C PHE A 665 34.63 -27.43 -7.87
N LEU A 666 35.77 -27.66 -7.19
CA LEU A 666 35.86 -28.48 -5.98
C LEU A 666 34.94 -27.97 -4.85
N ARG A 667 35.01 -26.68 -4.51
CA ARG A 667 34.23 -26.15 -3.37
C ARG A 667 32.70 -26.29 -3.57
N PRO A 668 32.11 -25.89 -4.72
CA PRO A 668 30.71 -26.15 -4.99
C PRO A 668 30.35 -27.65 -5.04
N ALA A 669 31.23 -28.51 -5.57
CA ALA A 669 31.01 -29.96 -5.59
C ALA A 669 30.98 -30.54 -4.17
N ALA A 670 31.93 -30.18 -3.31
CA ALA A 670 31.98 -30.60 -1.91
C ALA A 670 30.76 -30.15 -1.10
N GLN A 671 30.20 -28.97 -1.40
CA GLN A 671 28.93 -28.53 -0.80
C GLN A 671 27.76 -29.44 -1.18
N CYS A 672 27.74 -29.93 -2.43
CA CYS A 672 26.71 -30.86 -2.88
C CYS A 672 26.87 -32.23 -2.19
N VAL A 673 28.10 -32.70 -1.94
CA VAL A 673 28.35 -33.92 -1.16
C VAL A 673 27.78 -33.78 0.25
N SER A 674 28.08 -32.67 0.94
CA SER A 674 27.55 -32.44 2.29
C SER A 674 26.01 -32.37 2.32
N LEU A 675 25.40 -31.75 1.31
CA LEU A 675 23.94 -31.68 1.20
C LEU A 675 23.33 -33.05 0.91
N ASP A 676 23.95 -33.84 0.02
CA ASP A 676 23.52 -35.19 -0.32
C ASP A 676 23.49 -36.10 0.92
N GLN A 677 24.56 -36.09 1.72
CA GLN A 677 24.62 -36.88 2.95
C GLN A 677 23.51 -36.46 3.95
N ALA A 678 23.27 -35.15 4.10
CA ALA A 678 22.20 -34.65 4.96
C ALA A 678 20.80 -35.07 4.44
N GLN A 679 20.58 -35.00 3.13
CA GLN A 679 19.32 -35.43 2.49
C GLN A 679 19.08 -36.94 2.64
N ASN A 680 20.10 -37.78 2.43
CA ASN A 680 19.98 -39.23 2.58
C ASN A 680 19.69 -39.63 4.03
N ALA A 681 20.38 -39.02 5.00
CA ALA A 681 20.11 -39.24 6.43
C ALA A 681 18.68 -38.82 6.83
N ALA A 682 18.22 -37.68 6.30
CA ALA A 682 16.87 -37.18 6.54
C ALA A 682 15.81 -38.08 5.92
N LEU A 683 16.01 -38.53 4.67
CA LEU A 683 15.12 -39.46 3.98
C LEU A 683 14.99 -40.77 4.76
N HIS A 684 16.12 -41.36 5.18
CA HIS A 684 16.11 -42.59 5.98
C HIS A 684 15.33 -42.43 7.30
N THR A 685 15.54 -41.30 7.98
CA THR A 685 14.83 -40.98 9.23
C THR A 685 13.32 -40.80 9.00
N LEU A 686 12.94 -40.08 7.94
CA LEU A 686 11.54 -39.85 7.57
C LEU A 686 10.82 -41.15 7.21
N CYS A 687 11.41 -41.94 6.30
CA CYS A 687 10.86 -43.22 5.87
C CYS A 687 10.68 -44.19 7.05
N GLY A 688 11.68 -44.28 7.94
CA GLY A 688 11.57 -45.10 9.15
C GLY A 688 10.45 -44.64 10.10
N ALA A 689 10.28 -43.32 10.26
CA ALA A 689 9.21 -42.77 11.08
C ALA A 689 7.82 -42.96 10.45
N PHE A 690 7.71 -42.89 9.13
CA PHE A 690 6.46 -43.17 8.40
C PHE A 690 6.08 -44.65 8.51
N ALA A 691 7.04 -45.56 8.30
CA ALA A 691 6.82 -46.99 8.47
C ALA A 691 6.40 -47.33 9.91
N ALA A 692 7.05 -46.75 10.93
CA ALA A 692 6.68 -46.96 12.33
C ALA A 692 5.30 -46.40 12.71
N ALA A 693 4.81 -45.40 11.97
CA ALA A 693 3.50 -44.78 12.18
C ALA A 693 2.39 -45.39 11.29
N GLY A 694 2.69 -46.41 10.49
CA GLY A 694 1.73 -47.03 9.57
C GLY A 694 1.31 -46.14 8.40
N VAL A 695 2.18 -45.21 7.97
CA VAL A 695 1.93 -44.26 6.89
C VAL A 695 2.41 -44.87 5.57
N ASP A 696 1.52 -44.98 4.58
CA ASP A 696 1.89 -45.41 3.24
C ASP A 696 2.57 -44.27 2.49
N TYR A 697 3.75 -44.53 1.92
CA TYR A 697 4.52 -43.52 1.21
C TYR A 697 5.23 -44.09 -0.02
N ALA A 698 5.46 -43.23 -1.01
CA ALA A 698 6.31 -43.57 -2.16
C ALA A 698 7.34 -42.47 -2.41
N VAL A 699 8.63 -42.83 -2.40
CA VAL A 699 9.73 -41.91 -2.70
C VAL A 699 9.83 -41.70 -4.20
N LEU A 700 9.82 -40.44 -4.64
CA LEU A 700 9.75 -40.10 -6.06
C LEU A 700 11.07 -39.57 -6.62
N LYS A 701 11.23 -39.73 -7.93
CA LYS A 701 12.23 -39.05 -8.80
C LYS A 701 13.62 -38.98 -8.18
N GLY A 702 14.09 -37.78 -7.83
CA GLY A 702 15.49 -37.51 -7.52
C GLY A 702 16.05 -38.45 -6.46
N ALA A 703 15.30 -38.69 -5.37
CA ALA A 703 15.79 -39.47 -4.24
C ALA A 703 15.95 -40.94 -4.61
N ARG A 704 15.05 -41.45 -5.46
CA ARG A 704 15.07 -42.82 -5.96
C ARG A 704 16.13 -43.03 -7.04
N LEU A 705 16.26 -42.07 -7.96
CA LEU A 705 17.21 -42.13 -9.09
C LEU A 705 18.67 -41.98 -8.66
N LYS A 706 18.95 -41.43 -7.47
CA LYS A 706 20.31 -41.32 -6.93
C LYS A 706 21.07 -42.63 -6.91
N ALA A 707 20.39 -43.74 -6.66
CA ALA A 707 20.99 -45.07 -6.61
C ALA A 707 21.53 -45.54 -7.97
N LEU A 708 21.06 -44.95 -9.08
CA LEU A 708 21.51 -45.28 -10.44
C LEU A 708 22.78 -44.51 -10.86
N TYR A 709 23.15 -43.47 -10.11
CA TYR A 709 24.37 -42.71 -10.39
C TYR A 709 25.60 -43.42 -9.80
N PRO A 710 26.79 -43.30 -10.42
CA PRO A 710 28.03 -43.87 -9.86
C PRO A 710 28.33 -43.40 -8.43
N LYS A 711 28.00 -42.14 -8.12
CA LYS A 711 28.01 -41.58 -6.77
C LYS A 711 26.73 -40.76 -6.54
N SER A 712 26.10 -40.86 -5.37
CA SER A 712 24.79 -40.26 -5.09
C SER A 712 24.78 -38.73 -5.21
N GLU A 713 25.89 -38.07 -4.85
CA GLU A 713 26.06 -36.63 -4.93
C GLU A 713 26.03 -36.09 -6.37
N MET A 714 26.28 -36.95 -7.37
CA MET A 714 26.20 -36.56 -8.78
C MET A 714 24.80 -36.16 -9.20
N ARG A 715 23.78 -36.69 -8.50
CA ARG A 715 22.39 -36.30 -8.69
C ARG A 715 21.95 -35.25 -7.69
N VAL A 716 22.28 -33.99 -7.92
CA VAL A 716 21.88 -32.88 -7.03
C VAL A 716 20.35 -32.74 -6.94
N MET A 717 19.80 -32.66 -5.73
CA MET A 717 18.38 -32.43 -5.46
C MET A 717 18.17 -31.16 -4.64
N SER A 718 17.07 -30.46 -4.89
CA SER A 718 16.71 -29.26 -4.11
C SER A 718 15.69 -29.58 -3.02
N ASP A 719 14.94 -30.66 -3.22
CA ASP A 719 13.81 -31.14 -2.45
C ASP A 719 13.82 -32.67 -2.40
N ILE A 720 13.18 -33.22 -1.37
CA ILE A 720 12.84 -34.65 -1.26
C ILE A 720 11.36 -34.79 -1.54
N ASP A 721 11.02 -35.51 -2.60
CA ASP A 721 9.64 -35.70 -3.06
C ASP A 721 9.08 -37.04 -2.59
N ILE A 722 7.96 -37.00 -1.88
CA ILE A 722 7.30 -38.19 -1.36
C ILE A 722 5.80 -38.09 -1.67
N LEU A 723 5.24 -39.09 -2.36
CA LEU A 723 3.79 -39.25 -2.51
C LEU A 723 3.21 -39.81 -1.22
N ILE A 724 2.11 -39.22 -0.76
CA ILE A 724 1.39 -39.64 0.45
C ILE A 724 -0.10 -39.87 0.14
N ARG A 725 -0.76 -40.68 0.98
CA ARG A 725 -2.23 -40.74 0.99
C ARG A 725 -2.76 -39.54 1.75
N VAL A 726 -3.60 -38.73 1.11
CA VAL A 726 -4.08 -37.46 1.68
C VAL A 726 -4.90 -37.73 2.95
N GLU A 727 -5.59 -38.87 3.00
CA GLU A 727 -6.39 -39.35 4.12
C GLU A 727 -5.55 -39.63 5.37
N GLN A 728 -4.24 -39.90 5.21
CA GLN A 728 -3.31 -40.16 6.32
C GLN A 728 -2.63 -38.88 6.83
N TYR A 729 -2.98 -37.70 6.30
CA TYR A 729 -2.26 -36.46 6.65
C TYR A 729 -2.36 -36.07 8.13
N ASP A 730 -3.49 -36.39 8.79
CA ASP A 730 -3.66 -36.17 10.23
C ASP A 730 -2.69 -37.00 11.09
N ILE A 731 -2.21 -38.13 10.56
CA ILE A 731 -1.17 -38.98 11.18
C ILE A 731 0.23 -38.44 10.83
N ILE A 732 0.43 -38.03 9.58
CA ILE A 732 1.71 -37.53 9.07
C ILE A 732 2.13 -36.23 9.76
N ARG A 733 1.21 -35.29 9.95
CA ARG A 733 1.50 -33.95 10.47
C ARG A 733 2.17 -33.99 11.86
N PRO A 734 1.67 -34.75 12.87
CA PRO A 734 2.37 -34.96 14.14
C PRO A 734 3.75 -35.60 13.99
N VAL A 735 3.92 -36.57 13.08
CA VAL A 735 5.23 -37.22 12.84
C VAL A 735 6.25 -36.21 12.33
N MET A 736 5.88 -35.39 11.34
CA MET A 736 6.74 -34.34 10.79
C MET A 736 7.17 -33.32 11.86
N ILE A 737 6.25 -32.86 12.70
CA ILE A 737 6.54 -31.91 13.79
C ILE A 737 7.49 -32.52 14.81
N ARG A 738 7.26 -33.79 15.19
CA ARG A 738 8.13 -34.53 16.12
C ARG A 738 9.56 -34.66 15.62
N LEU A 739 9.73 -34.82 14.30
CA LEU A 739 11.03 -34.86 13.63
C LEU A 739 11.67 -33.47 13.44
N GLY A 740 11.04 -32.41 13.95
CA GLY A 740 11.56 -31.04 13.90
C GLY A 740 11.28 -30.30 12.59
N TYR A 741 10.36 -30.78 11.75
CA TYR A 741 9.96 -30.09 10.53
C TYR A 741 8.88 -29.04 10.82
N THR A 742 8.96 -27.93 10.10
CA THR A 742 7.96 -26.85 10.13
C THR A 742 7.17 -26.83 8.83
N ALA A 743 5.84 -26.76 8.94
CA ALA A 743 4.96 -26.74 7.77
C ALA A 743 5.11 -25.43 7.01
N GLY A 744 5.33 -25.55 5.71
CA GLY A 744 5.34 -24.46 4.75
C GLY A 744 3.94 -24.05 4.32
N ARG A 745 3.89 -23.22 3.28
CA ARG A 745 2.62 -22.81 2.68
C ARG A 745 2.14 -23.87 1.70
N GLU A 746 1.05 -24.55 2.06
CA GLU A 746 0.36 -25.52 1.20
C GLU A 746 0.02 -24.96 -0.19
N THR A 747 0.22 -25.80 -1.20
CA THR A 747 -0.20 -25.56 -2.59
C THR A 747 -1.31 -26.54 -2.98
N MET A 748 -1.83 -26.42 -4.22
CA MET A 748 -2.87 -27.34 -4.72
C MET A 748 -2.36 -28.78 -4.89
N HIS A 749 -1.04 -28.96 -5.03
CA HIS A 749 -0.40 -30.21 -5.43
C HIS A 749 0.54 -30.75 -4.34
N GLU A 750 1.23 -29.88 -3.60
CA GLU A 750 2.18 -30.29 -2.56
C GLU A 750 1.94 -29.61 -1.20
N LEU A 751 2.49 -30.25 -0.16
CA LEU A 751 2.56 -29.77 1.21
C LEU A 751 4.06 -29.62 1.55
N PRO A 752 4.62 -28.40 1.44
CA PRO A 752 6.05 -28.17 1.70
C PRO A 752 6.37 -28.23 3.20
N TRP A 753 7.52 -28.81 3.55
CA TRP A 753 8.03 -28.89 4.92
C TRP A 753 9.52 -28.53 4.98
N TYR A 754 9.91 -27.80 6.02
CA TYR A 754 11.27 -27.29 6.22
C TYR A 754 11.88 -27.83 7.51
N GLY A 755 12.99 -28.57 7.38
CA GLY A 755 13.76 -29.12 8.48
C GLY A 755 15.05 -28.34 8.77
N ALA A 756 15.88 -28.89 9.65
CA ALA A 756 17.22 -28.37 9.93
C ALA A 756 18.11 -28.40 8.66
N GLN A 757 19.17 -27.58 8.65
CA GLN A 757 20.15 -27.53 7.55
C GLN A 757 19.57 -27.23 6.15
N GLN A 758 18.41 -26.55 6.07
CA GLN A 758 17.71 -26.24 4.81
C GLN A 758 17.21 -27.47 4.04
N ILE A 759 16.97 -28.60 4.72
CA ILE A 759 16.32 -29.76 4.10
C ILE A 759 14.86 -29.42 3.80
N HIS A 760 14.51 -29.50 2.52
CA HIS A 760 13.16 -29.27 2.00
C HIS A 760 12.52 -30.60 1.61
N VAL A 761 11.34 -30.87 2.16
CA VAL A 761 10.55 -32.07 1.85
C VAL A 761 9.22 -31.61 1.27
N GLU A 762 8.85 -32.13 0.11
CA GLU A 762 7.57 -31.91 -0.52
C GLU A 762 6.74 -33.18 -0.42
N LEU A 763 5.65 -33.13 0.36
CA LEU A 763 4.68 -34.22 0.40
C LEU A 763 3.64 -33.98 -0.70
N HIS A 764 3.64 -34.83 -1.71
CA HIS A 764 2.78 -34.74 -2.89
C HIS A 764 1.42 -35.36 -2.60
N LYS A 765 0.35 -34.66 -2.99
CA LYS A 765 -1.04 -35.13 -2.89
C LYS A 765 -1.51 -35.89 -4.13
N MET A 766 -0.77 -35.73 -5.24
CA MET A 766 -1.02 -36.32 -6.56
C MET A 766 0.28 -36.21 -7.37
N LEU A 767 0.49 -37.03 -8.41
CA LEU A 767 1.74 -37.01 -9.19
C LEU A 767 1.86 -35.81 -10.14
N ILE A 768 0.75 -35.33 -10.70
CA ILE A 768 0.72 -34.23 -11.66
C ILE A 768 -0.28 -33.17 -11.19
N PRO A 769 0.07 -31.86 -11.21
CA PRO A 769 -0.82 -30.81 -10.75
C PRO A 769 -2.01 -30.55 -11.69
N PRO A 770 -3.16 -30.04 -11.18
CA PRO A 770 -4.38 -29.83 -11.96
C PRO A 770 -4.27 -28.80 -13.10
N ASN A 771 -3.22 -27.97 -13.10
CA ASN A 771 -2.97 -27.00 -14.17
C ASN A 771 -2.44 -27.64 -15.48
N ASN A 772 -2.14 -28.94 -15.45
CA ASN A 772 -1.81 -29.78 -16.60
C ASN A 772 -2.91 -30.85 -16.73
N GLU A 773 -4.13 -30.40 -17.08
CA GLU A 773 -5.36 -31.19 -17.06
C GLU A 773 -5.27 -32.49 -17.88
N ASP A 774 -4.60 -32.44 -19.04
CA ASP A 774 -4.36 -33.58 -19.91
C ASP A 774 -3.61 -34.71 -19.19
N TYR A 775 -2.49 -34.41 -18.57
CA TYR A 775 -1.70 -35.39 -17.82
C TYR A 775 -2.32 -35.72 -16.46
N CYS A 776 -2.94 -34.75 -15.79
CA CYS A 776 -3.60 -34.94 -14.49
C CYS A 776 -4.76 -35.94 -14.60
N THR A 777 -5.48 -35.95 -15.74
CA THR A 777 -6.60 -36.88 -15.98
C THR A 777 -6.13 -38.33 -16.10
N TYR A 778 -4.97 -38.56 -16.72
CA TYR A 778 -4.36 -39.89 -16.82
C TYR A 778 -3.85 -40.38 -15.46
N TRP A 779 -3.08 -39.55 -14.75
CA TRP A 779 -2.43 -39.97 -13.50
C TRP A 779 -3.36 -39.99 -12.30
N GLN A 780 -4.39 -39.13 -12.25
CA GLN A 780 -5.31 -38.99 -11.12
C GLN A 780 -4.54 -38.82 -9.78
N ASP A 781 -4.80 -39.66 -8.78
CA ASP A 781 -4.07 -39.70 -7.51
C ASP A 781 -2.68 -40.38 -7.61
N GLY A 782 -2.47 -41.17 -8.67
CA GLY A 782 -1.24 -41.91 -8.97
C GLY A 782 -1.09 -43.26 -8.28
N TRP A 783 -1.90 -43.59 -7.26
CA TRP A 783 -1.64 -44.74 -6.38
C TRP A 783 -1.82 -46.10 -7.04
N HIS A 784 -2.63 -46.19 -8.10
CA HIS A 784 -2.87 -47.42 -8.86
C HIS A 784 -1.66 -47.92 -9.66
N PHE A 785 -0.61 -47.10 -9.83
CA PHE A 785 0.67 -47.49 -10.46
C PHE A 785 1.72 -48.00 -9.46
N PHE A 786 1.39 -48.03 -8.17
CA PHE A 786 2.33 -48.46 -7.14
C PHE A 786 1.94 -49.80 -6.53
N SER A 787 2.95 -50.62 -6.27
CA SER A 787 2.84 -51.87 -5.51
C SER A 787 3.67 -51.81 -4.22
N PRO A 788 3.31 -52.54 -3.16
CA PRO A 788 4.13 -52.62 -1.94
C PRO A 788 5.56 -53.06 -2.25
N SER A 789 6.53 -52.46 -1.56
CA SER A 789 7.95 -52.82 -1.66
C SER A 789 8.17 -54.26 -1.19
N GLN A 790 9.04 -54.99 -1.89
CA GLN A 790 9.44 -56.34 -1.48
C GLN A 790 10.43 -56.34 -0.31
N ASN A 791 10.90 -55.16 0.11
CA ASN A 791 11.85 -55.02 1.21
C ASN A 791 11.11 -55.19 2.57
N PRO A 792 11.42 -56.25 3.37
CA PRO A 792 10.76 -56.48 4.65
C PRO A 792 10.99 -55.38 5.69
N MET A 793 12.04 -54.57 5.51
CA MET A 793 12.39 -53.47 6.42
C MET A 793 11.55 -52.20 6.18
N THR A 794 10.79 -52.13 5.08
CA THR A 794 9.97 -50.96 4.71
C THR A 794 8.54 -51.37 4.31
N PRO A 795 7.73 -51.89 5.26
CA PRO A 795 6.42 -52.51 4.95
C PRO A 795 5.37 -51.56 4.38
N HIS A 796 5.54 -50.24 4.58
CA HIS A 796 4.64 -49.20 4.07
C HIS A 796 5.23 -48.41 2.89
N GLU A 797 6.36 -48.85 2.36
CA GLU A 797 6.94 -48.27 1.16
C GLU A 797 6.26 -48.84 -0.09
N TYR A 798 5.88 -47.95 -1.00
CA TYR A 798 5.28 -48.29 -2.27
C TYR A 798 6.19 -47.87 -3.42
N VAL A 799 6.29 -48.74 -4.43
CA VAL A 799 7.21 -48.61 -5.55
C VAL A 799 6.52 -48.90 -6.87
N MET A 800 6.85 -48.13 -7.91
CA MET A 800 6.39 -48.37 -9.28
C MET A 800 7.17 -49.51 -9.91
N LYS A 801 6.55 -50.23 -10.86
CA LYS A 801 7.29 -51.08 -11.81
C LYS A 801 8.11 -50.20 -12.77
N PRO A 802 9.21 -50.71 -13.35
CA PRO A 802 10.11 -49.91 -14.19
C PRO A 802 9.42 -49.18 -15.35
N GLU A 803 8.43 -49.80 -15.99
CA GLU A 803 7.69 -49.19 -17.09
C GLU A 803 6.87 -47.96 -16.65
N ASP A 804 6.18 -48.06 -15.51
CA ASP A 804 5.36 -46.96 -14.99
C ASP A 804 6.23 -45.82 -14.46
N GLU A 805 7.38 -46.15 -13.88
CA GLU A 805 8.36 -45.15 -13.46
C GLU A 805 8.94 -44.39 -14.66
N LEU A 806 9.24 -45.08 -15.77
CA LEU A 806 9.64 -44.42 -17.01
C LEU A 806 8.54 -43.51 -17.57
N LEU A 807 7.27 -43.96 -17.58
CA LEU A 807 6.12 -43.15 -17.99
C LEU A 807 6.00 -41.88 -17.12
N TYR A 808 6.18 -42.02 -15.79
CA TYR A 808 6.14 -40.89 -14.87
C TYR A 808 7.28 -39.90 -15.12
N LEU A 809 8.51 -40.38 -15.30
CA LEU A 809 9.67 -39.54 -15.60
C LEU A 809 9.49 -38.77 -16.91
N LEU A 810 8.99 -39.44 -17.96
CA LEU A 810 8.70 -38.81 -19.25
C LEU A 810 7.58 -37.77 -19.15
N THR A 811 6.51 -38.07 -18.42
CA THR A 811 5.41 -37.11 -18.19
C THR A 811 5.92 -35.87 -17.44
N HIS A 812 6.74 -36.08 -16.41
CA HIS A 812 7.33 -35.00 -15.63
C HIS A 812 8.26 -34.12 -16.49
N VAL A 813 9.10 -34.75 -17.33
CA VAL A 813 9.98 -34.04 -18.28
C VAL A 813 9.16 -33.25 -19.30
N ALA A 814 8.13 -33.86 -19.90
CA ALA A 814 7.26 -33.20 -20.87
C ALA A 814 6.54 -31.99 -20.24
N LYS A 815 5.99 -32.13 -19.03
CA LYS A 815 5.39 -31.03 -18.27
C LYS A 815 6.35 -29.85 -18.12
N HIS A 816 7.57 -30.08 -17.63
CA HIS A 816 8.56 -29.01 -17.44
C HIS A 816 9.03 -28.42 -18.77
N TYR A 817 9.16 -29.23 -19.82
CA TYR A 817 9.49 -28.76 -21.17
C TYR A 817 8.46 -27.77 -21.68
N ARG A 818 7.17 -28.06 -21.48
CA ARG A 818 6.04 -27.15 -21.79
C ARG A 818 5.99 -25.90 -20.90
N ASP A 819 6.29 -26.02 -19.61
CA ASP A 819 6.10 -24.92 -18.66
C ASP A 819 7.28 -23.92 -18.60
N GLY A 820 8.46 -24.28 -19.13
CA GLY A 820 9.57 -23.35 -19.21
C GLY A 820 10.92 -23.93 -19.68
N GLY A 821 11.13 -25.23 -19.55
CA GLY A 821 12.33 -25.94 -19.97
C GLY A 821 12.81 -26.98 -18.95
N ILE A 822 13.79 -27.78 -19.37
CA ILE A 822 14.33 -28.89 -18.57
C ILE A 822 15.85 -28.76 -18.43
N GLY A 823 16.38 -29.11 -17.26
CA GLY A 823 17.82 -29.15 -17.03
C GLY A 823 18.48 -30.46 -17.46
N ILE A 824 19.82 -30.43 -17.59
CA ILE A 824 20.68 -31.58 -17.94
C ILE A 824 20.45 -32.80 -17.04
N LYS A 825 20.15 -32.60 -15.75
CA LYS A 825 19.86 -33.71 -14.82
C LYS A 825 18.76 -34.64 -15.32
N HIS A 826 17.70 -34.12 -15.96
CA HIS A 826 16.62 -34.94 -16.50
C HIS A 826 17.07 -35.84 -17.65
N VAL A 827 18.04 -35.37 -18.44
CA VAL A 827 18.64 -36.14 -19.54
C VAL A 827 19.47 -37.29 -18.97
N VAL A 828 20.27 -37.00 -17.94
CA VAL A 828 21.10 -38.00 -17.27
C VAL A 828 20.24 -39.03 -16.53
N ASP A 829 19.19 -38.56 -15.83
CA ASP A 829 18.20 -39.41 -15.16
C ASP A 829 17.60 -40.44 -16.13
N LEU A 830 17.10 -39.99 -17.30
CA LEU A 830 16.52 -40.88 -18.31
C LEU A 830 17.55 -41.83 -18.92
N SER A 831 18.78 -41.36 -19.19
CA SER A 831 19.87 -42.19 -19.72
C SER A 831 20.22 -43.34 -18.78
N LEU A 832 20.45 -43.03 -17.49
CA LEU A 832 20.80 -44.03 -16.49
C LEU A 832 19.64 -44.99 -16.22
N PHE A 833 18.40 -44.49 -16.21
CA PHE A 833 17.22 -45.32 -16.02
C PHE A 833 17.07 -46.37 -17.14
N LEU A 834 17.17 -45.95 -18.41
CA LEU A 834 17.07 -46.86 -19.55
C LEU A 834 18.20 -47.90 -19.57
N ARG A 835 19.40 -47.54 -19.11
CA ARG A 835 20.54 -48.47 -18.98
C ARG A 835 20.38 -49.48 -17.86
N ALA A 836 19.83 -49.04 -16.72
CA ALA A 836 19.57 -49.91 -15.58
C ALA A 836 18.44 -50.93 -15.85
N HIS A 837 17.57 -50.63 -16.82
CA HIS A 837 16.41 -51.45 -17.18
C HIS A 837 16.39 -51.79 -18.69
N PRO A 838 17.25 -52.73 -19.16
CA PRO A 838 17.34 -53.08 -20.58
C PRO A 838 16.16 -53.92 -21.10
N HIS A 839 15.38 -54.52 -20.21
CA HIS A 839 14.29 -55.46 -20.52
C HIS A 839 12.91 -54.87 -20.19
N LEU A 840 12.60 -53.69 -20.75
CA LEU A 840 11.29 -53.05 -20.59
C LEU A 840 10.25 -53.63 -21.55
N ASP A 841 8.98 -53.69 -21.12
CA ASP A 841 7.85 -54.05 -21.98
C ASP A 841 7.55 -52.93 -23.00
N VAL A 842 8.16 -53.03 -24.18
CA VAL A 842 8.03 -52.05 -25.27
C VAL A 842 6.59 -51.92 -25.80
N PRO A 843 5.83 -53.01 -26.03
CA PRO A 843 4.40 -52.93 -26.37
C PRO A 843 3.57 -52.14 -25.36
N TYR A 844 3.70 -52.43 -24.06
CA TYR A 844 2.98 -51.70 -23.01
C TYR A 844 3.34 -50.22 -23.01
N LEU A 845 4.64 -49.90 -23.00
CA LEU A 845 5.12 -48.52 -23.03
C LEU A 845 4.60 -47.76 -24.24
N THR A 846 4.60 -48.38 -25.42
CA THR A 846 4.11 -47.75 -26.65
C THR A 846 2.62 -47.42 -26.57
N ALA A 847 1.81 -48.33 -26.03
CA ALA A 847 0.37 -48.11 -25.84
C ALA A 847 0.11 -46.95 -24.88
N GLU A 848 0.73 -46.94 -23.70
CA GLU A 848 0.49 -45.92 -22.68
C GLU A 848 1.08 -44.55 -23.07
N LEU A 849 2.26 -44.51 -23.70
CA LEU A 849 2.81 -43.27 -24.27
C LEU A 849 1.91 -42.69 -25.36
N THR A 850 1.22 -43.52 -26.15
CA THR A 850 0.26 -43.05 -27.15
C THR A 850 -0.98 -42.44 -26.48
N ARG A 851 -1.50 -43.06 -25.41
CA ARG A 851 -2.63 -42.51 -24.62
C ARG A 851 -2.29 -41.17 -23.97
N LEU A 852 -1.05 -41.01 -23.51
CA LEU A 852 -0.53 -39.75 -22.96
C LEU A 852 -0.18 -38.71 -24.03
N GLY A 853 -0.18 -39.07 -25.32
CA GLY A 853 0.30 -38.20 -26.40
C GLY A 853 1.81 -37.93 -26.37
N LEU A 854 2.59 -38.81 -25.73
CA LEU A 854 4.04 -38.67 -25.51
C LEU A 854 4.88 -39.58 -26.39
N HIS A 855 4.29 -40.42 -27.24
CA HIS A 855 5.04 -41.39 -28.04
C HIS A 855 6.09 -40.74 -28.97
N SER A 856 5.71 -39.71 -29.73
CA SER A 856 6.65 -38.97 -30.59
C SER A 856 7.72 -38.23 -29.76
N PHE A 857 7.33 -37.62 -28.65
CA PHE A 857 8.27 -36.96 -27.74
C PHE A 857 9.30 -37.95 -27.19
N TYR A 858 8.86 -39.15 -26.79
CA TYR A 858 9.73 -40.22 -26.32
C TYR A 858 10.75 -40.64 -27.39
N GLN A 859 10.32 -40.83 -28.65
CA GLN A 859 11.22 -41.17 -29.76
C GLN A 859 12.32 -40.11 -29.95
N HIS A 860 11.96 -38.82 -29.93
CA HIS A 860 12.93 -37.73 -30.05
C HIS A 860 13.87 -37.63 -28.83
N VAL A 861 13.36 -37.92 -27.63
CA VAL A 861 14.19 -37.99 -26.42
C VAL A 861 15.19 -39.15 -26.53
N CYS A 862 14.78 -40.34 -26.96
CA CYS A 862 15.69 -41.47 -27.19
C CYS A 862 16.75 -41.15 -28.25
N ALA A 863 16.36 -40.51 -29.36
CA ALA A 863 17.31 -40.08 -30.39
C ALA A 863 18.35 -39.09 -29.83
N MET A 864 17.91 -38.12 -29.02
CA MET A 864 18.80 -37.20 -28.32
C MET A 864 19.72 -37.92 -27.32
N LEU A 865 19.22 -38.91 -26.57
CA LEU A 865 20.03 -39.67 -25.62
C LEU A 865 21.11 -40.49 -26.33
N ASN A 866 20.76 -41.13 -27.45
CA ASN A 866 21.71 -41.84 -28.30
C ASN A 866 22.77 -40.88 -28.86
N LEU A 867 22.38 -39.67 -29.28
CA LEU A 867 23.31 -38.61 -29.69
C LEU A 867 24.25 -38.19 -28.55
N TRP A 868 23.73 -38.08 -27.32
CA TRP A 868 24.49 -37.62 -26.16
C TRP A 868 25.43 -38.65 -25.58
N PHE A 869 25.09 -39.95 -25.61
CA PHE A 869 25.80 -40.97 -24.85
C PHE A 869 26.32 -42.14 -25.68
N GLU A 870 25.74 -42.41 -26.84
CA GLU A 870 26.10 -43.51 -27.75
C GLU A 870 26.69 -42.97 -29.09
N GLU A 871 27.02 -43.85 -30.04
CA GLU A 871 27.37 -43.50 -31.42
C GLU A 871 26.12 -43.47 -32.33
N GLY A 872 25.07 -42.76 -31.88
CA GLY A 872 23.78 -42.69 -32.57
C GLY A 872 23.78 -41.84 -33.84
N THR A 873 22.89 -42.16 -34.79
CA THR A 873 22.65 -41.39 -36.01
C THR A 873 22.07 -40.00 -35.73
N GLU A 874 22.41 -39.03 -36.58
CA GLU A 874 22.04 -37.63 -36.42
C GLU A 874 20.52 -37.39 -36.53
N ASP A 875 19.91 -36.81 -35.49
CA ASP A 875 18.51 -36.37 -35.47
C ASP A 875 18.41 -34.85 -35.23
N ALA A 876 17.83 -34.13 -36.19
CA ALA A 876 17.68 -32.68 -36.14
C ALA A 876 16.80 -32.22 -34.95
N VAL A 877 15.78 -33.01 -34.58
CA VAL A 877 14.91 -32.71 -33.44
C VAL A 877 15.67 -32.92 -32.12
N GLY A 878 16.48 -33.98 -32.03
CA GLY A 878 17.38 -34.21 -30.90
C GLY A 878 18.37 -33.05 -30.66
N VAL A 879 18.90 -32.43 -31.71
CA VAL A 879 19.75 -31.23 -31.58
C VAL A 879 18.94 -30.00 -31.12
N MET A 880 17.70 -29.85 -31.60
CA MET A 880 16.80 -28.79 -31.13
C MET A 880 16.52 -28.91 -29.62
N ILE A 881 16.18 -30.12 -29.15
CA ILE A 881 15.98 -30.40 -27.73
C ILE A 881 17.26 -30.09 -26.95
N THR A 882 18.41 -30.55 -27.43
CA THR A 882 19.73 -30.26 -26.82
C THR A 882 19.94 -28.76 -26.61
N ARG A 883 19.71 -27.95 -27.65
CA ARG A 883 19.85 -26.49 -27.57
C ARG A 883 18.89 -25.90 -26.54
N ARG A 884 17.62 -26.35 -26.53
CA ARG A 884 16.62 -25.90 -25.57
C ARG A 884 17.02 -26.19 -24.13
N ILE A 885 17.62 -27.35 -23.87
CA ILE A 885 18.11 -27.73 -22.54
C ILE A 885 19.19 -26.76 -22.08
N ILE A 886 20.25 -26.57 -22.87
CA ILE A 886 21.36 -25.66 -22.52
C ILE A 886 20.86 -24.22 -22.30
N GLU A 887 19.91 -23.76 -23.11
CA GLU A 887 19.35 -22.42 -22.99
C GLU A 887 18.40 -22.23 -21.81
N SER A 888 17.85 -23.30 -21.22
CA SER A 888 16.80 -23.21 -20.19
C SER A 888 17.34 -23.24 -18.76
N GLY A 889 18.38 -24.02 -18.45
CA GLY A 889 18.87 -24.20 -17.07
C GLY A 889 18.03 -25.18 -16.26
N ALA A 890 18.33 -25.36 -14.97
CA ALA A 890 17.65 -26.35 -14.12
C ALA A 890 16.14 -26.12 -13.92
N TYR A 891 15.69 -24.86 -13.95
CA TYR A 891 14.30 -24.44 -13.67
C TYR A 891 13.61 -23.73 -14.84
N GLY A 892 14.23 -23.66 -16.02
CA GLY A 892 13.75 -22.85 -17.13
C GLY A 892 14.04 -21.34 -17.00
N THR A 893 13.64 -20.56 -18.02
CA THR A 893 13.83 -19.10 -18.02
C THR A 893 12.54 -18.32 -17.86
N THR A 894 12.63 -17.10 -17.34
CA THR A 894 11.49 -16.18 -17.30
C THR A 894 10.95 -15.86 -18.71
N ALA A 895 11.78 -15.92 -19.75
CA ALA A 895 11.33 -15.72 -21.12
C ALA A 895 10.46 -16.90 -21.58
N SER A 896 10.96 -18.12 -21.39
CA SER A 896 10.27 -19.37 -21.74
C SER A 896 8.98 -19.56 -20.95
N MET A 897 8.98 -19.30 -19.64
CA MET A 897 7.76 -19.36 -18.81
C MET A 897 6.69 -18.36 -19.26
N ASN A 898 7.10 -17.16 -19.69
CA ASN A 898 6.16 -16.17 -20.21
C ASN A 898 5.60 -16.58 -21.59
N ALA A 899 6.42 -17.22 -22.44
CA ALA A 899 5.98 -17.78 -23.71
C ALA A 899 4.98 -18.93 -23.48
N ALA A 900 5.31 -19.89 -22.61
CA ALA A 900 4.43 -20.97 -22.20
C ALA A 900 3.09 -20.47 -21.65
N PHE A 901 3.13 -19.51 -20.72
CA PHE A 901 1.93 -18.88 -20.19
C PHE A 901 1.09 -18.20 -21.28
N ALA A 902 1.72 -17.45 -22.19
CA ALA A 902 1.02 -16.77 -23.28
C ALA A 902 0.38 -17.79 -24.23
N THR A 903 1.10 -18.84 -24.61
CA THR A 903 0.61 -19.91 -25.49
C THR A 903 -0.52 -20.68 -24.84
N ARG A 904 -0.43 -21.05 -23.56
CA ARG A 904 -1.52 -21.70 -22.82
C ARG A 904 -2.77 -20.81 -22.77
N LEU A 905 -2.60 -19.52 -22.51
CA LEU A 905 -3.72 -18.59 -22.45
C LEU A 905 -4.39 -18.40 -23.82
N VAL A 906 -3.61 -18.34 -24.90
CA VAL A 906 -4.12 -18.27 -26.28
C VAL A 906 -4.78 -19.58 -26.69
N ALA A 907 -4.26 -20.73 -26.28
CA ALA A 907 -4.89 -22.03 -26.52
C ALA A 907 -6.29 -22.09 -25.88
N GLN A 908 -6.46 -21.51 -24.68
CA GLN A 908 -7.76 -21.44 -24.01
C GLN A 908 -8.73 -20.41 -24.61
N THR A 909 -8.25 -19.30 -25.19
CA THR A 909 -9.12 -18.23 -25.71
C THR A 909 -9.22 -18.20 -27.24
N GLN A 910 -8.47 -19.05 -27.94
CA GLN A 910 -8.35 -19.11 -29.42
C GLN A 910 -7.93 -17.78 -30.11
N SER A 911 -7.68 -16.71 -29.36
CA SER A 911 -7.32 -15.38 -29.87
C SER A 911 -6.34 -14.64 -28.95
N VAL A 912 -5.33 -14.01 -29.55
CA VAL A 912 -4.33 -13.18 -28.85
C VAL A 912 -4.96 -11.96 -28.17
N THR A 913 -5.93 -11.32 -28.83
CA THR A 913 -6.59 -10.12 -28.31
C THR A 913 -7.44 -10.46 -27.08
N GLN A 914 -8.19 -11.56 -27.16
CA GLN A 914 -8.97 -12.05 -26.01
C GLN A 914 -8.06 -12.51 -24.87
N ALA A 915 -6.94 -13.18 -25.16
CA ALA A 915 -5.94 -13.56 -24.14
C ALA A 915 -5.38 -12.33 -23.41
N ARG A 916 -5.03 -11.25 -24.13
CA ARG A 916 -4.56 -9.99 -23.52
C ARG A 916 -5.60 -9.37 -22.60
N CYS A 917 -6.86 -9.31 -23.06
CA CYS A 917 -7.97 -8.77 -22.30
C CYS A 917 -8.23 -9.59 -21.04
N LYS A 918 -8.36 -10.93 -21.17
CA LYS A 918 -8.56 -11.85 -20.04
C LYS A 918 -7.43 -11.75 -19.00
N ASN A 919 -6.17 -11.66 -19.45
CA ASN A 919 -5.04 -11.46 -18.54
C ASN A 919 -5.11 -10.09 -17.83
N LEU A 920 -5.45 -9.01 -18.54
CA LEU A 920 -5.56 -7.68 -17.95
C LEU A 920 -6.69 -7.64 -16.92
N LEU A 921 -7.85 -8.21 -17.24
CA LEU A 921 -9.00 -8.31 -16.35
C LEU A 921 -8.65 -9.12 -15.09
N ASN A 922 -8.01 -10.28 -15.22
CA ASN A 922 -7.58 -11.08 -14.06
C ASN A 922 -6.53 -10.36 -13.19
N LEU A 923 -5.71 -9.50 -13.81
CA LEU A 923 -4.75 -8.66 -13.10
C LEU A 923 -5.38 -7.43 -12.46
N MET A 924 -6.45 -6.87 -13.02
CA MET A 924 -7.19 -5.73 -12.48
C MET A 924 -8.19 -6.17 -11.41
N PHE A 925 -8.94 -7.22 -11.63
CA PHE A 925 -9.95 -7.76 -10.74
C PHE A 925 -9.47 -9.12 -10.25
N LEU A 926 -8.59 -9.12 -9.25
CA LEU A 926 -8.13 -10.38 -8.66
C LEU A 926 -9.32 -11.13 -8.04
N PRO A 927 -9.36 -12.46 -8.16
CA PRO A 927 -10.41 -13.28 -7.57
C PRO A 927 -10.56 -13.04 -6.07
N TYR A 928 -11.77 -13.22 -5.56
CA TYR A 928 -12.09 -13.02 -4.14
C TYR A 928 -11.15 -13.79 -3.21
N SER A 929 -10.84 -15.06 -3.51
CA SER A 929 -9.90 -15.89 -2.75
C SER A 929 -8.50 -15.27 -2.65
N SER A 930 -8.03 -14.62 -3.71
CA SER A 930 -6.74 -13.92 -3.72
C SER A 930 -6.81 -12.58 -2.97
N MET A 931 -7.95 -11.89 -3.07
CA MET A 931 -8.19 -10.63 -2.36
C MET A 931 -8.32 -10.84 -0.85
N GLN A 932 -9.00 -11.89 -0.39
CA GLN A 932 -9.09 -12.29 1.03
C GLN A 932 -7.71 -12.57 1.64
N LYS A 933 -6.82 -13.22 0.88
CA LYS A 933 -5.44 -13.48 1.31
C LYS A 933 -4.66 -12.19 1.56
N ARG A 934 -4.93 -11.14 0.78
CA ARG A 934 -4.24 -9.83 0.89
C ARG A 934 -4.91 -8.87 1.87
N TYR A 935 -6.24 -8.92 1.96
CA TYR A 935 -7.06 -8.06 2.83
C TYR A 935 -7.96 -8.95 3.68
N PRO A 936 -7.47 -9.40 4.87
CA PRO A 936 -8.22 -10.31 5.74
C PRO A 936 -9.61 -9.80 6.15
N VAL A 937 -9.84 -8.48 6.11
CA VAL A 937 -11.15 -7.84 6.35
C VAL A 937 -12.23 -8.40 5.43
N LEU A 938 -11.88 -8.79 4.20
CA LEU A 938 -12.81 -9.39 3.24
C LEU A 938 -13.36 -10.75 3.68
N LYS A 939 -12.70 -11.45 4.63
CA LYS A 939 -13.25 -12.67 5.23
C LYS A 939 -14.50 -12.39 6.08
N LYS A 940 -14.56 -11.22 6.72
CA LYS A 940 -15.68 -10.80 7.57
C LYS A 940 -16.75 -10.04 6.79
N CYS A 941 -16.33 -9.20 5.82
CA CYS A 941 -17.25 -8.40 5.01
C CYS A 941 -16.95 -8.57 3.51
N PRO A 942 -17.56 -9.57 2.84
CA PRO A 942 -17.34 -9.82 1.41
C PRO A 942 -17.79 -8.67 0.50
N THR A 943 -18.82 -7.91 0.91
CA THR A 943 -19.39 -6.78 0.16
C THR A 943 -18.41 -5.63 -0.08
N LEU A 944 -17.30 -5.56 0.68
CA LEU A 944 -16.25 -4.55 0.50
C LEU A 944 -15.29 -4.88 -0.67
N LEU A 945 -15.47 -5.99 -1.38
CA LEU A 945 -14.60 -6.41 -2.48
C LEU A 945 -14.34 -5.31 -3.54
N PRO A 946 -15.37 -4.57 -4.04
CA PRO A 946 -15.15 -3.50 -5.00
C PRO A 946 -14.26 -2.37 -4.46
N VAL A 947 -14.45 -2.01 -3.18
CA VAL A 947 -13.62 -1.01 -2.50
C VAL A 947 -12.17 -1.48 -2.42
N PHE A 948 -11.94 -2.73 -2.06
CA PHE A 948 -10.58 -3.27 -1.96
C PHE A 948 -9.89 -3.47 -3.31
N TRP A 949 -10.63 -3.66 -4.42
CA TRP A 949 -10.04 -3.57 -5.76
C TRP A 949 -9.50 -2.18 -6.05
N ILE A 950 -10.28 -1.12 -5.77
CA ILE A 950 -9.85 0.27 -5.93
C ILE A 950 -8.64 0.57 -5.05
N VAL A 951 -8.69 0.18 -3.78
CA VAL A 951 -7.54 0.31 -2.85
C VAL A 951 -6.31 -0.38 -3.43
N ARG A 952 -6.45 -1.58 -4.00
CA ARG A 952 -5.33 -2.29 -4.62
C ARG A 952 -4.79 -1.56 -5.85
N TRP A 953 -5.65 -1.00 -6.70
CA TRP A 953 -5.22 -0.24 -7.88
C TRP A 953 -4.42 0.99 -7.48
N VAL A 954 -4.96 1.79 -6.57
CA VAL A 954 -4.29 2.96 -6.00
C VAL A 954 -2.94 2.54 -5.41
N GLN A 955 -2.92 1.47 -4.61
CA GLN A 955 -1.68 0.98 -4.01
C GLN A 955 -0.64 0.55 -5.06
N THR A 956 -1.09 -0.13 -6.12
CA THR A 956 -0.21 -0.66 -7.16
C THR A 956 0.37 0.46 -8.02
N ILE A 957 -0.47 1.42 -8.44
CA ILE A 957 -0.08 2.54 -9.31
C ILE A 957 0.83 3.52 -8.56
N LEU A 958 0.47 3.87 -7.32
CA LEU A 958 1.21 4.89 -6.56
C LEU A 958 2.48 4.35 -5.92
N PHE A 959 2.49 3.10 -5.42
CA PHE A 959 3.57 2.58 -4.58
C PHE A 959 4.35 1.39 -5.16
N HIS A 960 3.81 0.69 -6.16
CA HIS A 960 4.49 -0.46 -6.78
C HIS A 960 4.65 -0.30 -8.30
N PRO A 961 5.38 0.72 -8.77
CA PRO A 961 5.59 0.95 -10.20
C PRO A 961 6.27 -0.24 -10.89
N ASP A 962 7.07 -1.01 -10.16
CA ASP A 962 7.72 -2.21 -10.70
C ASP A 962 6.71 -3.34 -10.95
N ALA A 963 5.63 -3.40 -10.17
CA ALA A 963 4.53 -4.32 -10.46
C ALA A 963 3.86 -3.97 -11.79
N TRP A 964 3.65 -2.68 -12.06
CA TRP A 964 3.12 -2.23 -13.36
C TRP A 964 4.08 -2.54 -14.52
N ARG A 965 5.39 -2.30 -14.34
CA ARG A 965 6.41 -2.68 -15.34
C ARG A 965 6.41 -4.19 -15.62
N ARG A 966 6.23 -5.02 -14.59
CA ARG A 966 6.07 -6.48 -14.76
C ARG A 966 4.81 -6.83 -15.54
N VAL A 967 3.68 -6.19 -15.25
CA VAL A 967 2.42 -6.37 -15.99
C VAL A 967 2.61 -5.97 -17.46
N GLN A 968 3.22 -4.83 -17.74
CA GLN A 968 3.52 -4.39 -19.11
C GLN A 968 4.43 -5.37 -19.85
N LYS A 969 5.50 -5.85 -19.20
CA LYS A 969 6.40 -6.85 -19.79
C LYS A 969 5.67 -8.16 -20.11
N ARG A 970 4.78 -8.60 -19.20
CA ARG A 970 3.97 -9.81 -19.35
C ARG A 970 2.86 -9.66 -20.40
N GLN A 971 2.29 -8.48 -20.56
CA GLN A 971 1.37 -8.17 -21.66
C GLN A 971 2.12 -8.13 -23.01
N GLY A 972 3.33 -7.56 -23.03
CA GLY A 972 4.18 -7.55 -24.21
C GLY A 972 4.67 -8.93 -24.68
N SER A 973 4.70 -9.94 -23.80
CA SER A 973 5.00 -11.32 -24.19
C SER A 973 3.83 -12.04 -24.86
N ILE A 974 2.57 -11.61 -24.64
CA ILE A 974 1.39 -12.18 -25.31
C ILE A 974 1.31 -11.55 -26.71
N ASN A 975 2.08 -12.05 -27.66
CA ASN A 975 2.03 -11.61 -29.05
C ASN A 975 2.06 -12.82 -30.00
N ALA A 976 1.48 -12.66 -31.19
CA ALA A 976 1.35 -13.77 -32.15
C ALA A 976 2.70 -14.39 -32.53
N LYS A 977 3.73 -13.57 -32.80
CA LYS A 977 5.06 -14.06 -33.21
C LYS A 977 5.70 -14.99 -32.18
N LYS A 978 5.64 -14.65 -30.89
CA LYS A 978 6.21 -15.45 -29.80
C LYS A 978 5.35 -16.68 -29.47
N VAL A 979 4.03 -16.55 -29.54
CA VAL A 979 3.11 -17.66 -29.30
C VAL A 979 3.26 -18.71 -30.39
N ASN A 980 3.24 -18.31 -31.65
CA ASN A 980 3.40 -19.21 -32.80
C ASN A 980 4.77 -19.88 -32.78
N ALA A 981 5.86 -19.12 -32.59
CA ALA A 981 7.20 -19.70 -32.51
C ALA A 981 7.33 -20.76 -31.39
N TYR A 982 6.64 -20.55 -30.26
CA TYR A 982 6.63 -21.52 -29.17
C TYR A 982 5.72 -22.73 -29.44
N GLN A 983 4.61 -22.54 -30.16
CA GLN A 983 3.77 -23.64 -30.63
C GLN A 983 4.50 -24.51 -31.66
N ASP A 984 5.19 -23.89 -32.61
CA ASP A 984 5.98 -24.57 -33.63
C ASP A 984 7.10 -25.40 -32.99
N GLU A 985 7.77 -24.87 -31.97
CA GLU A 985 8.78 -25.60 -31.17
C GLU A 985 8.17 -26.83 -30.49
N LEU A 986 7.01 -26.69 -29.84
CA LEU A 986 6.34 -27.81 -29.18
C LEU A 986 5.87 -28.87 -30.18
N GLN A 987 5.30 -28.46 -31.32
CA GLN A 987 4.87 -29.40 -32.36
C GLN A 987 6.01 -30.19 -32.96
N GLN A 988 7.19 -29.58 -33.16
CA GLN A 988 8.38 -30.28 -33.68
C GLN A 988 8.88 -31.41 -32.77
N VAL A 989 8.65 -31.30 -31.47
CA VAL A 989 8.99 -32.35 -30.50
C VAL A 989 7.81 -33.26 -30.15
N GLY A 990 6.68 -33.14 -30.84
CA GLY A 990 5.48 -33.96 -30.60
C GLY A 990 4.69 -33.57 -29.34
N LEU A 991 4.80 -32.34 -28.85
CA LEU A 991 4.06 -31.82 -27.70
C LEU A 991 3.03 -30.76 -28.11
N SER A 992 1.94 -30.65 -27.34
CA SER A 992 0.95 -29.57 -27.51
C SER A 992 0.32 -29.17 -26.18
N PHE A 993 -0.49 -28.10 -26.20
CA PHE A 993 -1.35 -27.71 -25.09
C PHE A 993 -2.81 -27.99 -25.47
N GLY A 994 -3.50 -28.82 -24.67
CA GLY A 994 -4.97 -28.92 -24.68
C GLY A 994 -5.60 -29.59 -25.90
N GLY A 995 -5.19 -30.80 -26.26
CA GLY A 995 -5.91 -31.64 -27.23
C GLY A 995 -6.02 -31.10 -28.66
N MET A 996 -5.35 -29.99 -28.99
CA MET A 996 -5.24 -29.55 -30.38
C MET A 996 -4.42 -30.58 -31.15
N ALA A 997 -5.11 -31.24 -32.10
CA ALA A 997 -4.60 -32.32 -32.91
C ALA A 997 -3.22 -32.00 -33.51
N VAL A 998 -2.30 -32.94 -33.35
CA VAL A 998 -1.20 -33.08 -34.31
C VAL A 998 -1.84 -33.43 -35.65
N PRO A 999 -1.53 -32.74 -36.77
CA PRO A 999 -2.09 -33.10 -38.06
C PRO A 999 -1.74 -34.57 -38.37
N GLY A 1000 -2.75 -35.45 -38.38
CA GLY A 1000 -2.58 -36.87 -38.73
C GLY A 1000 -2.97 -37.91 -37.68
N GLN A 1001 -3.43 -37.56 -36.47
CA GLN A 1001 -3.99 -38.53 -35.53
C GLN A 1001 -5.49 -38.29 -35.32
N SER A 1002 -6.30 -39.28 -35.67
CA SER A 1002 -7.76 -39.28 -35.49
C SER A 1002 -8.11 -39.68 -34.06
N ASN A 1003 -8.82 -38.81 -33.34
CA ASN A 1003 -9.34 -39.14 -32.01
C ASN A 1003 -10.82 -39.56 -32.11
N LEU A 1004 -11.10 -40.77 -31.63
CA LEU A 1004 -12.40 -41.17 -31.13
C LEU A 1004 -12.71 -40.33 -29.88
N SER A 1005 -13.82 -39.59 -29.92
CA SER A 1005 -14.35 -38.83 -28.80
C SER A 1005 -15.04 -39.78 -27.81
N VAL A 1006 -14.60 -39.77 -26.55
CA VAL A 1006 -15.37 -40.31 -25.43
C VAL A 1006 -15.82 -39.12 -24.59
N ASN A 1007 -17.13 -38.91 -24.51
CA ASN A 1007 -17.78 -37.91 -23.67
C ASN A 1007 -17.54 -38.24 -22.19
N CYS A 1008 -16.95 -37.31 -21.44
CA CYS A 1008 -16.82 -37.39 -19.99
C CYS A 1008 -17.56 -36.20 -19.33
N ASP A 1009 -18.89 -36.29 -19.25
CA ASP A 1009 -19.75 -35.36 -18.50
C ASP A 1009 -20.11 -35.87 -17.08
N SER A 1010 -19.42 -36.88 -16.54
CA SER A 1010 -19.80 -37.54 -15.28
C SER A 1010 -18.90 -37.27 -14.06
N ALA A 1011 -17.88 -36.41 -14.15
CA ALA A 1011 -16.96 -36.17 -13.02
C ALA A 1011 -17.21 -34.85 -12.23
N SER A 1012 -18.19 -34.03 -12.62
CA SER A 1012 -18.45 -32.72 -11.99
C SER A 1012 -19.59 -32.71 -10.94
N GLN A 1013 -20.20 -33.85 -10.63
CA GLN A 1013 -21.37 -33.91 -9.74
C GLN A 1013 -21.14 -34.53 -8.33
N ILE A 1014 -19.94 -35.00 -7.98
CA ILE A 1014 -19.75 -35.72 -6.69
C ILE A 1014 -19.22 -34.83 -5.54
N ASN A 1015 -18.82 -33.58 -5.78
CA ASN A 1015 -18.24 -32.69 -4.73
C ASN A 1015 -19.17 -31.61 -4.17
N ASN A 1016 -20.49 -31.68 -4.39
CA ASN A 1016 -21.45 -30.69 -3.88
C ASN A 1016 -22.44 -31.20 -2.81
N GLU A 1017 -22.30 -32.44 -2.33
CA GLU A 1017 -23.14 -32.98 -1.25
C GLU A 1017 -22.28 -33.59 -0.13
N ARG A 1018 -21.64 -32.75 0.67
CA ARG A 1018 -21.17 -33.06 2.04
C ARG A 1018 -20.60 -31.81 2.75
N GLN A 1019 -21.39 -30.74 2.84
CA GLN A 1019 -21.14 -29.64 3.80
C GLN A 1019 -22.47 -29.06 4.28
N THR A 1020 -23.23 -29.85 5.01
CA THR A 1020 -24.26 -29.40 5.96
C THR A 1020 -24.30 -30.44 7.06
N VAL A 1021 -24.28 -30.00 8.33
CA VAL A 1021 -24.09 -30.80 9.57
C VAL A 1021 -22.58 -31.03 9.81
N ASP A 1022 -21.86 -30.38 10.71
CA ASP A 1022 -22.17 -29.95 12.08
C ASP A 1022 -21.66 -28.54 12.39
N GLY A 1023 -22.47 -27.79 13.15
CA GLY A 1023 -21.97 -26.72 14.00
C GLY A 1023 -21.99 -27.23 15.43
N GLU A 1024 -20.86 -27.17 16.12
CA GLU A 1024 -20.81 -26.84 17.54
C GLU A 1024 -19.36 -26.57 17.99
N GLU A 1025 -19.32 -25.86 19.10
CA GLU A 1025 -18.24 -25.18 19.79
C GLU A 1025 -16.94 -25.99 19.96
N THR A 1026 -15.79 -25.32 19.93
CA THR A 1026 -14.95 -25.17 21.15
C THR A 1026 -13.75 -24.25 20.91
N SER A 1027 -13.45 -23.55 21.99
CA SER A 1027 -12.44 -22.54 22.22
C SER A 1027 -11.01 -23.08 22.39
N SER A 1028 -10.05 -22.15 22.31
CA SER A 1028 -8.70 -22.17 22.91
C SER A 1028 -7.67 -23.21 22.40
N CYS A 1029 -6.67 -22.74 21.64
CA CYS A 1029 -5.29 -22.58 22.12
C CYS A 1029 -4.47 -21.68 21.18
#